data_AF-A0A839E9Z7-F1
#
_entry.id   AF-A0A839E9Z7-F1
#
_cell.length_a   1.000
_cell.length_b   1.000
_cell.length_c   1.000
_cell.angle_alpha   90.00
_cell.angle_beta   90.00
_cell.angle_gamma   90.00
#
_symmetry.space_group_name_H-M   'P 1'
#
loop_
_entity.id
_entity.type
_entity.pdbx_description
1 polymer ?
#
loop_
_entity_poly.entity_id
_entity_poly.type
_entity_poly.pdbx_seq_one_letter_code
_entity_poly.pdbx_strand_id
1 'polypeptide(L)'
;MPGRPWEGNGSPTVAEQRLDELLGQGRPWGNRRAEEPVRLDVHADFHDPSQEVRGEYLTRRLVESPDEGGWLPFWRRSAQPPVIRVRDSVITGGLDLRAAELPYLLEFVRCRFEETPDLRQAQLAGLVLSHCRLPGARARNMRTTNDTVLYSCTSTGLVSLTDAQIGGSLELIDNSLHNPGYRAVHADRLSVGGALLAMRLRVSGEFRIPGAKIGGNVNLCGAVLRNRGRYAFNGNGIQISGSLRAGVDPDRGGVFSAAGVIFMPSAHLAGDLRMRDAVLEPGVRPPKRDESTHDDPVSTLILDRSEINGDAQLDQGFFSGGTIRMVSTRISGDLRMSGSTIDLSWSRSSTDSVERPLRSMHIDGAEVLGNVEAIGATLHGQLRMIDARVGGSFQLNEAALVGPRTDVLQANRIRVGSNLDCRDADITGTLQLQGVHVGANLDLRSTVLTKPAWHRHRGAYKSSLDLRAGNVGHDLVCAAGRRAFSAEGEVQLRRAVIGRQTNLWGAQLGEGSATNALNAFGLSTQELAMRPPEPPRGRILLRQAHCELLEDNATLWEATGGVDVEDFVYGNFSKPIESTDTERVRQRLEWLRTTSGTYQPGPYDQLAAVFRENGNEEHAVTVLIEKQRRRYRAVAQTVRPPLRATVRVWSLLQLITVSYGYRPGRALMWLLLFAAGGTAWFSLHELEPLNEEDDPVWNPVLYTVDQLLPIINLGHDVMWRAAGGSQWITTVLIAAGWVLATTVAAGITRSLRRER
;
A
#
# COMPACT_ATOMS: atom_id res chain seq x y z
N MET A 1 47.39 -3.92 63.15
CA MET A 1 46.29 -3.27 62.41
C MET A 1 46.91 -2.17 61.56
N PRO A 2 46.92 -2.25 60.23
CA PRO A 2 47.23 -1.08 59.41
C PRO A 2 46.07 -0.09 59.56
N GLY A 3 46.40 1.19 59.78
CA GLY A 3 45.42 2.27 59.92
C GLY A 3 44.49 2.32 58.71
N ARG A 4 43.22 2.65 58.97
CA ARG A 4 42.21 2.75 57.91
C ARG A 4 42.63 3.90 56.96
N PRO A 5 42.48 3.76 55.63
CA PRO A 5 43.03 4.71 54.65
C PRO A 5 42.53 6.17 54.77
N TRP A 6 41.55 6.46 55.64
CA TRP A 6 40.95 7.78 55.86
C TRP A 6 41.28 8.42 57.22
N GLU A 7 42.08 7.78 58.08
CA GLU A 7 42.50 8.34 59.38
C GLU A 7 43.42 9.58 59.26
N GLY A 8 43.77 10.00 58.03
CA GLY A 8 44.62 11.17 57.74
C GLY A 8 43.90 12.45 57.28
N ASN A 9 42.57 12.50 57.24
CA ASN A 9 41.82 13.58 56.58
C ASN A 9 41.72 14.92 57.36
N GLY A 10 42.67 15.33 58.20
CA GLY A 10 42.71 16.70 58.76
C GLY A 10 41.43 17.21 59.47
N SER A 11 41.35 18.52 59.77
CA SER A 11 40.16 19.15 60.35
C SER A 11 39.01 19.26 59.33
N PRO A 12 37.73 19.19 59.76
CA PRO A 12 36.59 19.30 58.84
C PRO A 12 36.50 20.69 58.21
N THR A 13 36.19 20.74 56.91
CA THR A 13 35.97 22.00 56.17
C THR A 13 34.73 22.74 56.69
N VAL A 14 34.56 24.01 56.32
CA VAL A 14 33.37 24.79 56.70
C VAL A 14 32.08 24.14 56.16
N ALA A 15 32.09 23.57 54.95
CA ALA A 15 30.94 22.85 54.41
C ALA A 15 30.69 21.52 55.14
N GLU A 16 31.73 20.79 55.54
CA GLU A 16 31.60 19.56 56.33
C GLU A 16 31.03 19.84 57.74
N GLN A 17 31.43 20.94 58.38
CA GLN A 17 30.85 21.38 59.65
C GLN A 17 29.38 21.74 59.51
N ARG A 18 29.00 22.44 58.42
CA ARG A 18 27.58 22.72 58.11
C ARG A 18 26.79 21.44 57.87
N LEU A 19 27.37 20.46 57.19
CA LEU A 19 26.73 19.16 56.96
C LEU A 19 26.48 18.43 58.30
N ASP A 20 27.46 18.41 59.19
CA ASP A 20 27.32 17.84 60.54
C ASP A 20 26.26 18.56 61.39
N GLU A 21 26.22 19.90 61.33
CA GLU A 21 25.17 20.69 62.00
C GLU A 21 23.77 20.35 61.45
N LEU A 22 23.65 20.16 60.13
CA LEU A 22 22.39 19.77 59.48
C LEU A 22 21.95 18.35 59.87
N LEU A 23 22.89 17.40 59.91
CA LEU A 23 22.63 16.03 60.32
C LEU A 23 22.30 15.92 61.83
N GLY A 24 22.89 16.78 62.67
CA GLY A 24 22.69 16.78 64.12
C GLY A 24 21.39 17.41 64.63
N GLN A 25 20.78 18.32 63.87
CA GLN A 25 19.65 19.10 64.39
C GLN A 25 18.27 18.49 64.14
N GLY A 26 18.12 17.49 63.26
CA GLY A 26 16.87 16.73 63.10
C GLY A 26 15.58 17.56 62.91
N ARG A 27 15.67 18.84 62.49
CA ARG A 27 14.53 19.75 62.37
C ARG A 27 14.53 20.50 61.02
N PRO A 28 13.34 20.79 60.46
CA PRO A 28 13.22 21.69 59.32
C PRO A 28 13.63 23.10 59.73
N TRP A 29 14.27 23.82 58.80
CA TRP A 29 14.77 25.18 58.92
C TRP A 29 13.90 26.08 59.81
N GLY A 30 14.42 26.43 60.99
CA GLY A 30 13.81 27.38 61.91
C GLY A 30 14.84 28.40 62.39
N ASN A 31 14.85 29.57 61.75
CA ASN A 31 15.37 30.84 62.26
C ASN A 31 16.69 30.81 63.09
N ARG A 32 17.83 30.67 62.40
CA ARG A 32 19.03 31.44 62.76
C ARG A 32 19.61 32.04 61.49
N ARG A 33 20.00 33.32 61.57
CA ARG A 33 20.76 34.07 60.56
C ARG A 33 22.17 33.47 60.42
N ALA A 34 22.29 32.25 59.91
CA ALA A 34 23.51 31.79 59.28
C ALA A 34 23.47 32.33 57.85
N GLU A 35 24.54 33.01 57.43
CA GLU A 35 24.70 33.52 56.06
C GLU A 35 24.22 32.47 55.05
N GLU A 36 23.28 32.84 54.17
CA GLU A 36 22.88 31.95 53.08
C GLU A 36 24.16 31.60 52.30
N PRO A 37 24.49 30.29 52.17
CA PRO A 37 25.70 29.91 51.46
C PRO A 37 25.65 30.50 50.06
N VAL A 38 26.76 31.09 49.63
CA VAL A 38 26.90 31.64 48.28
C VAL A 38 26.48 30.56 47.28
N ARG A 39 25.56 30.91 46.39
CA ARG A 39 25.01 29.99 45.39
C ARG A 39 26.15 29.46 44.53
N LEU A 40 26.33 28.14 44.51
CA LEU A 40 27.37 27.52 43.69
C LEU A 40 26.98 27.55 42.21
N ASP A 41 27.83 28.13 41.38
CA ASP A 41 27.83 27.86 39.93
C ASP A 41 28.63 26.59 39.67
N VAL A 42 27.93 25.48 39.41
CA VAL A 42 28.54 24.16 39.20
C VAL A 42 29.37 24.09 37.92
N HIS A 43 29.28 25.09 37.03
CA HIS A 43 30.02 25.16 35.77
C HIS A 43 31.25 26.07 35.83
N ALA A 44 31.38 26.91 36.85
CA ALA A 44 32.53 27.80 37.02
C ALA A 44 33.84 27.01 37.22
N ASP A 45 34.94 27.53 36.68
CA ASP A 45 36.27 26.91 36.82
C ASP A 45 36.80 27.03 38.26
N PHE A 46 36.37 28.06 38.99
CA PHE A 46 36.78 28.34 40.37
C PHE A 46 35.58 28.29 41.31
N HIS A 47 35.80 27.77 42.53
CA HIS A 47 34.83 27.73 43.62
C HIS A 47 35.48 28.20 44.92
N ASP A 48 34.65 28.57 45.90
CA ASP A 48 35.14 28.96 47.23
C ASP A 48 35.53 27.71 48.04
N PRO A 49 36.73 27.64 48.66
CA PRO A 49 37.13 26.51 49.49
C PRO A 49 36.15 26.17 50.63
N SER A 50 35.34 27.14 51.08
CA SER A 50 34.29 26.93 52.08
C SER A 50 33.10 26.11 51.57
N GLN A 51 33.04 25.81 50.26
CA GLN A 51 32.04 24.96 49.61
C GLN A 51 32.52 23.51 49.41
N GLU A 52 33.77 23.18 49.78
CA GLU A 52 34.33 21.85 49.57
C GLU A 52 33.89 20.84 50.63
N VAL A 53 33.34 19.71 50.20
CA VAL A 53 33.01 18.55 51.04
C VAL A 53 33.77 17.35 50.52
N ARG A 54 34.60 16.70 51.34
CA ARG A 54 35.34 15.53 50.88
C ARG A 54 34.40 14.33 50.73
N GLY A 55 34.55 13.59 49.64
CA GLY A 55 33.69 12.45 49.32
C GLY A 55 33.78 11.34 50.36
N GLU A 56 34.97 11.10 50.91
CA GLU A 56 35.23 10.10 51.96
C GLU A 56 34.57 10.51 53.28
N TYR A 57 34.59 11.82 53.59
CA TYR A 57 33.93 12.37 54.77
C TYR A 57 32.41 12.21 54.67
N LEU A 58 31.84 12.57 53.52
CA LEU A 58 30.42 12.41 53.25
C LEU A 58 30.01 10.93 53.28
N THR A 59 30.79 10.05 52.67
CA THR A 59 30.57 8.59 52.71
C THR A 59 30.52 8.07 54.14
N ARG A 60 31.51 8.44 54.96
CA ARG A 60 31.57 8.08 56.38
C ARG A 60 30.31 8.53 57.13
N ARG A 61 29.90 9.79 56.94
CA ARG A 61 28.71 10.33 57.62
C ARG A 61 27.42 9.65 57.19
N LEU A 62 27.32 9.24 55.93
CA LEU A 62 26.16 8.51 55.43
C LEU A 62 26.16 7.04 55.88
N VAL A 63 27.30 6.36 55.96
CA VAL A 63 27.34 4.91 56.25
C VAL A 63 27.52 4.59 57.75
N GLU A 64 28.41 5.29 58.46
CA GLU A 64 28.81 4.95 59.84
C GLU A 64 27.95 5.67 60.91
N SER A 65 27.44 6.86 60.60
CA SER A 65 26.83 7.75 61.61
C SER A 65 25.38 7.48 62.05
N PRO A 66 24.58 6.54 61.48
CA PRO A 66 23.26 6.24 62.06
C PRO A 66 23.32 5.56 63.44
N ASP A 67 24.36 4.76 63.71
CA ASP A 67 24.43 3.88 64.89
C ASP A 67 25.52 4.28 65.93
N GLU A 68 26.47 5.17 65.59
CA GLU A 68 27.47 5.66 66.54
C GLU A 68 26.87 6.70 67.52
N GLY A 69 26.36 6.21 68.65
CA GLY A 69 26.41 6.91 69.94
C GLY A 69 25.56 8.18 70.12
N GLY A 70 24.28 8.00 70.44
CA GLY A 70 23.53 8.96 71.26
C GLY A 70 22.84 10.14 70.55
N TRP A 71 22.80 10.17 69.22
CA TRP A 71 22.24 11.28 68.43
C TRP A 71 20.76 11.12 68.00
N LEU A 72 20.10 9.98 68.27
CA LEU A 72 18.75 9.71 67.74
C LEU A 72 17.78 8.99 68.72
N PRO A 73 17.18 9.67 69.73
CA PRO A 73 16.15 9.04 70.58
C PRO A 73 14.71 9.20 70.08
N PHE A 74 14.42 9.99 69.03
CA PHE A 74 13.04 10.42 68.71
C PHE A 74 12.60 10.31 67.25
N TRP A 75 13.16 9.38 66.48
CA TRP A 75 12.59 9.07 65.17
C TRP A 75 11.47 8.05 65.35
N ARG A 76 10.29 8.56 65.73
CA ARG A 76 9.03 7.84 65.49
C ARG A 76 9.06 7.41 64.02
N ARG A 77 8.67 6.16 63.74
CA ARG A 77 8.40 5.63 62.39
C ARG A 77 7.44 6.56 61.66
N SER A 78 8.00 7.61 61.07
CA SER A 78 7.36 8.48 60.10
C SER A 78 7.01 7.60 58.90
N ALA A 79 5.81 7.76 58.35
CA ALA A 79 5.41 7.05 57.15
C ALA A 79 6.28 7.42 55.93
N GLN A 80 7.03 8.53 56.00
CA GLN A 80 7.95 8.96 54.95
C GLN A 80 9.42 8.83 55.37
N PRO A 81 10.29 8.33 54.46
CA PRO A 81 11.71 8.22 54.73
C PRO A 81 12.32 9.62 54.95
N PRO A 82 13.28 9.75 55.85
CA PRO A 82 13.99 11.00 56.10
C PRO A 82 14.72 11.47 54.83
N VAL A 83 14.95 12.77 54.69
CA VAL A 83 15.68 13.36 53.56
C VAL A 83 16.98 13.95 54.06
N ILE A 84 18.11 13.48 53.55
CA ILE A 84 19.42 14.07 53.77
C ILE A 84 19.76 14.95 52.57
N ARG A 85 19.83 16.27 52.80
CA ARG A 85 20.05 17.27 51.76
C ARG A 85 21.45 17.87 51.83
N VAL A 86 22.22 17.71 50.75
CA VAL A 86 23.50 18.38 50.50
C VAL A 86 23.26 19.47 49.46
N ARG A 87 23.74 20.70 49.71
CA ARG A 87 23.49 21.84 48.82
C ARG A 87 24.73 22.70 48.60
N ASP A 88 24.83 23.32 47.43
CA ASP A 88 25.82 24.35 47.11
C ASP A 88 27.27 23.91 47.47
N SER A 89 27.61 22.67 47.15
CA SER A 89 28.85 22.01 47.59
C SER A 89 29.63 21.39 46.42
N VAL A 90 30.97 21.48 46.48
CA VAL A 90 31.91 20.78 45.59
C VAL A 90 32.44 19.54 46.29
N ILE A 91 32.19 18.37 45.70
CA ILE A 91 32.59 17.07 46.24
C ILE A 91 33.90 16.67 45.57
N THR A 92 35.01 16.90 46.27
CA THR A 92 36.37 16.79 45.71
C THR A 92 36.92 15.36 45.71
N GLY A 93 36.47 14.50 46.63
CA GLY A 93 36.85 13.09 46.75
C GLY A 93 35.79 12.11 46.23
N GLY A 94 36.08 10.81 46.33
CA GLY A 94 35.18 9.75 45.89
C GLY A 94 34.00 9.54 46.85
N LEU A 95 32.76 9.68 46.36
CA LEU A 95 31.55 9.26 47.09
C LEU A 95 31.31 7.76 46.82
N ASP A 96 31.77 6.87 47.71
CA ASP A 96 31.63 5.41 47.58
C ASP A 96 30.54 4.88 48.51
N LEU A 97 29.32 4.75 48.01
CA LEU A 97 28.18 4.15 48.71
C LEU A 97 27.92 2.72 48.24
N ARG A 98 28.95 2.02 47.76
CA ARG A 98 28.80 0.66 47.23
C ARG A 98 28.26 -0.29 48.29
N ALA A 99 27.22 -1.03 47.93
CA ALA A 99 26.52 -1.97 48.81
C ALA A 99 26.00 -1.34 50.13
N ALA A 100 25.91 -0.01 50.20
CA ALA A 100 25.36 0.68 51.37
C ALA A 100 23.83 0.52 51.41
N GLU A 101 23.28 0.29 52.60
CA GLU A 101 21.83 0.26 52.84
C GLU A 101 21.44 1.50 53.64
N LEU A 102 20.87 2.49 52.96
CA LEU A 102 20.51 3.78 53.52
C LEU A 102 18.98 3.93 53.58
N PRO A 103 18.37 4.02 54.79
CA PRO A 103 16.92 4.07 54.95
C PRO A 103 16.29 5.44 54.62
N TYR A 104 17.07 6.37 54.04
CA TYR A 104 16.67 7.74 53.75
C TYR A 104 16.89 8.12 52.29
N LEU A 105 16.26 9.21 51.88
CA LEU A 105 16.40 9.81 50.56
C LEU A 105 17.60 10.75 50.55
N LEU A 106 18.47 10.58 49.56
CA LEU A 106 19.62 11.45 49.34
C LEU A 106 19.25 12.54 48.34
N GLU A 107 19.38 13.80 48.74
CA GLU A 107 19.11 14.96 47.88
C GLU A 107 20.36 15.83 47.73
N PHE A 108 20.85 15.99 46.51
CA PHE A 108 21.92 16.91 46.16
C PHE A 108 21.37 18.06 45.32
N VAL A 109 21.60 19.29 45.75
CA VAL A 109 21.08 20.49 45.08
C VAL A 109 22.23 21.44 44.76
N ARG A 110 22.47 21.73 43.47
CA ARG A 110 23.59 22.57 43.01
C ARG A 110 24.93 22.06 43.57
N CYS A 111 25.20 20.78 43.35
CA CYS A 111 26.47 20.16 43.74
C CYS A 111 27.33 19.84 42.51
N ARG A 112 28.64 20.02 42.63
CA ARG A 112 29.63 19.61 41.62
C ARG A 112 30.43 18.43 42.16
N PHE A 113 30.43 17.31 41.46
CA PHE A 113 31.27 16.15 41.79
C PHE A 113 32.54 16.22 40.95
N GLU A 114 33.72 16.06 41.57
CA GLU A 114 35.00 15.96 40.86
C GLU A 114 35.28 14.52 40.43
N GLU A 115 34.93 13.56 41.28
CA GLU A 115 34.99 12.13 40.96
C GLU A 115 33.61 11.52 40.68
N THR A 116 33.60 10.35 40.01
CA THR A 116 32.35 9.66 39.67
C THR A 116 31.74 9.01 40.92
N PRO A 117 30.55 9.43 41.39
CA PRO A 117 29.88 8.78 42.51
C PRO A 117 29.61 7.29 42.22
N ASP A 118 29.93 6.44 43.19
CA ASP A 118 29.75 4.98 43.14
C ASP A 118 28.59 4.55 44.05
N LEU A 119 27.48 4.19 43.42
CA LEU A 119 26.23 3.74 44.02
C LEU A 119 25.96 2.26 43.70
N ARG A 120 27.00 1.50 43.29
CA ARG A 120 26.83 0.11 42.87
C ARG A 120 26.27 -0.73 44.03
N GLN A 121 25.21 -1.48 43.77
CA GLN A 121 24.53 -2.33 44.77
C GLN A 121 23.97 -1.56 45.98
N ALA A 122 23.93 -0.23 45.95
CA ALA A 122 23.36 0.57 47.03
C ALA A 122 21.85 0.37 47.11
N GLN A 123 21.29 0.39 48.32
CA GLN A 123 19.86 0.41 48.58
C GLN A 123 19.51 1.74 49.26
N LEU A 124 18.73 2.58 48.61
CA LEU A 124 18.38 3.92 49.08
C LEU A 124 16.87 4.06 49.19
N ALA A 125 16.37 4.96 50.04
CA ALA A 125 14.94 5.28 49.96
C ALA A 125 14.59 6.06 48.68
N GLY A 126 15.51 6.92 48.21
CA GLY A 126 15.41 7.68 46.97
C GLY A 126 16.69 8.45 46.69
N LEU A 127 16.83 8.94 45.46
CA LEU A 127 17.97 9.74 45.04
C LEU A 127 17.49 10.93 44.21
N VAL A 128 17.83 12.14 44.63
CA VAL A 128 17.48 13.38 43.94
C VAL A 128 18.76 14.16 43.66
N LEU A 129 19.03 14.45 42.38
CA LEU A 129 20.10 15.32 41.91
C LEU A 129 19.44 16.49 41.17
N SER A 130 19.60 17.70 41.69
CA SER A 130 18.99 18.91 41.13
C SER A 130 20.07 19.94 40.81
N HIS A 131 20.17 20.35 39.55
CA HIS A 131 21.15 21.33 39.08
C HIS A 131 22.61 20.90 39.38
N CYS A 132 22.91 19.61 39.32
CA CYS A 132 24.23 19.07 39.64
C CYS A 132 25.11 18.89 38.40
N ARG A 133 26.43 18.96 38.59
CA ARG A 133 27.44 18.54 37.60
C ARG A 133 28.15 17.30 38.11
N LEU A 134 28.17 16.24 37.30
CA LEU A 134 28.85 14.99 37.62
C LEU A 134 29.71 14.52 36.44
N PRO A 135 30.86 13.85 36.68
CA PRO A 135 31.66 13.27 35.61
C PRO A 135 31.06 11.96 35.08
N GLY A 136 30.07 11.40 35.77
CA GLY A 136 29.36 10.16 35.47
C GLY A 136 28.65 9.68 36.74
N ALA A 137 27.97 8.54 36.68
CA ALA A 137 27.40 7.89 37.88
C ALA A 137 27.44 6.37 37.73
N ARG A 138 27.95 5.66 38.74
CA ARG A 138 28.01 4.19 38.75
C ARG A 138 26.93 3.63 39.67
N ALA A 139 25.74 3.36 39.15
CA ALA A 139 24.60 2.86 39.94
C ALA A 139 24.13 1.48 39.47
N ARG A 140 25.09 0.60 39.13
CA ARG A 140 24.77 -0.78 38.73
C ARG A 140 24.17 -1.56 39.90
N ASN A 141 23.07 -2.29 39.68
CA ASN A 141 22.32 -3.00 40.72
C ASN A 141 21.83 -2.11 41.87
N MET A 142 21.75 -0.79 41.68
CA MET A 142 21.20 0.12 42.69
C MET A 142 19.70 -0.15 42.87
N ARG A 143 19.21 -0.10 44.11
CA ARG A 143 17.79 -0.19 44.43
C ARG A 143 17.31 1.09 45.10
N THR A 144 16.19 1.62 44.65
CA THR A 144 15.48 2.69 45.35
C THR A 144 14.06 2.28 45.65
N THR A 145 13.54 2.60 46.85
CA THR A 145 12.12 2.35 47.16
C THR A 145 11.21 3.36 46.48
N ASN A 146 11.65 4.62 46.38
CA ASN A 146 10.92 5.73 45.76
C ASN A 146 11.57 6.14 44.42
N ASP A 147 11.24 7.34 43.97
CA ASP A 147 11.72 7.94 42.74
C ASP A 147 13.24 8.18 42.76
N THR A 148 13.82 8.10 41.56
CA THR A 148 15.17 8.61 41.29
C THR A 148 15.03 9.79 40.33
N VAL A 149 15.38 10.99 40.80
CA VAL A 149 15.16 12.24 40.08
C VAL A 149 16.50 12.87 39.74
N LEU A 150 16.76 13.07 38.45
CA LEU A 150 17.81 13.92 37.94
C LEU A 150 17.12 15.08 37.21
N TYR A 151 17.30 16.29 37.73
CA TYR A 151 16.71 17.50 37.17
C TYR A 151 17.80 18.51 36.83
N SER A 152 17.80 18.99 35.58
CA SER A 152 18.74 20.03 35.12
C SER A 152 20.23 19.72 35.43
N CYS A 153 20.62 18.45 35.40
CA CYS A 153 21.98 18.01 35.67
C CYS A 153 22.81 17.88 34.38
N THR A 154 24.12 18.04 34.51
CA THR A 154 25.09 17.82 33.43
C THR A 154 26.03 16.67 33.76
N SER A 155 26.15 15.72 32.84
CA SER A 155 27.15 14.64 32.92
C SER A 155 28.09 14.68 31.72
N THR A 156 29.40 14.57 31.95
CA THR A 156 30.42 14.45 30.88
C THR A 156 30.92 13.03 30.66
N GLY A 157 30.29 12.05 31.31
CA GLY A 157 30.64 10.63 31.17
C GLY A 157 29.45 9.72 31.40
N LEU A 158 29.74 8.44 31.58
CA LEU A 158 28.74 7.38 31.63
C LEU A 158 27.86 7.48 32.89
N VAL A 159 26.55 7.53 32.68
CA VAL A 159 25.53 7.26 33.71
C VAL A 159 25.07 5.82 33.58
N SER A 160 25.55 4.95 34.48
CA SER A 160 25.22 3.52 34.50
C SER A 160 24.14 3.23 35.52
N LEU A 161 22.99 2.74 35.04
CA LEU A 161 21.83 2.27 35.82
C LEU A 161 21.54 0.80 35.48
N THR A 162 22.58 0.05 35.08
CA THR A 162 22.44 -1.34 34.63
C THR A 162 21.93 -2.21 35.77
N ASP A 163 20.92 -3.05 35.51
CA ASP A 163 20.27 -3.90 36.52
C ASP A 163 19.69 -3.11 37.73
N ALA A 164 19.53 -1.78 37.62
CA ALA A 164 18.96 -0.98 38.71
C ALA A 164 17.45 -1.25 38.85
N GLN A 165 16.94 -1.13 40.07
CA GLN A 165 15.53 -1.31 40.41
C GLN A 165 15.03 -0.06 41.12
N ILE A 166 14.18 0.70 40.44
CA ILE A 166 13.60 1.94 40.95
C ILE A 166 12.13 1.61 41.27
N GLY A 167 11.75 1.67 42.55
CA GLY A 167 10.38 1.38 42.99
C GLY A 167 9.39 2.43 42.50
N GLY A 168 9.83 3.69 42.42
CA GLY A 168 9.07 4.81 41.86
C GLY A 168 9.35 5.06 40.38
N SER A 169 9.32 6.33 39.98
CA SER A 169 9.65 6.83 38.64
C SER A 169 11.13 7.19 38.50
N LEU A 170 11.64 7.09 37.28
CA LEU A 170 12.94 7.63 36.91
C LEU A 170 12.74 8.92 36.12
N GLU A 171 13.13 10.04 36.71
CA GLU A 171 13.02 11.35 36.08
C GLU A 171 14.39 11.82 35.59
N LEU A 172 14.47 12.10 34.29
CA LEU A 172 15.63 12.62 33.59
C LEU A 172 15.26 13.92 32.86
N ILE A 173 14.63 14.86 33.58
CA ILE A 173 14.09 16.09 33.01
C ILE A 173 15.16 17.18 32.88
N ASP A 174 15.22 17.84 31.71
CA ASP A 174 16.12 18.96 31.42
C ASP A 174 17.63 18.63 31.60
N ASN A 175 18.03 17.35 31.58
CA ASN A 175 19.43 16.96 31.74
C ASN A 175 20.23 17.03 30.43
N SER A 176 21.53 17.26 30.55
CA SER A 176 22.51 17.19 29.46
C SER A 176 23.54 16.09 29.74
N LEU A 177 23.44 14.98 29.02
CA LEU A 177 24.29 13.80 29.19
C LEU A 177 25.21 13.66 27.97
N HIS A 178 26.50 13.92 28.17
CA HIS A 178 27.49 14.01 27.11
C HIS A 178 28.57 12.93 27.26
N ASN A 179 28.58 11.97 26.34
CA ASN A 179 29.64 10.97 26.16
C ASN A 179 29.72 10.54 24.68
N PRO A 180 30.11 11.46 23.78
CA PRO A 180 29.99 11.27 22.33
C PRO A 180 30.81 10.09 21.83
N GLY A 181 30.23 9.29 20.92
CA GLY A 181 30.87 8.08 20.38
C GLY A 181 30.81 6.85 21.29
N TYR A 182 30.45 7.04 22.56
CA TYR A 182 30.29 6.00 23.57
C TYR A 182 28.86 5.98 24.12
N ARG A 183 28.63 5.24 25.21
CA ARG A 183 27.34 5.18 25.91
C ARG A 183 27.26 6.33 26.90
N ALA A 184 26.29 7.22 26.72
CA ALA A 184 26.00 8.28 27.69
C ALA A 184 25.14 7.73 28.84
N VAL A 185 24.16 6.88 28.51
CA VAL A 185 23.31 6.18 29.48
C VAL A 185 23.38 4.68 29.22
N HIS A 186 23.65 3.90 30.27
CA HIS A 186 23.67 2.44 30.21
C HIS A 186 22.80 1.83 31.30
N ALA A 187 21.56 1.52 30.95
CA ALA A 187 20.55 0.95 31.83
C ALA A 187 19.96 -0.35 31.25
N ASP A 188 20.84 -1.30 30.87
CA ASP A 188 20.42 -2.63 30.46
C ASP A 188 19.63 -3.29 31.60
N ARG A 189 18.47 -3.87 31.29
CA ARG A 189 17.57 -4.55 32.25
C ARG A 189 17.14 -3.67 33.44
N LEU A 190 17.08 -2.35 33.23
CA LEU A 190 16.50 -1.42 34.21
C LEU A 190 15.05 -1.80 34.52
N SER A 191 14.68 -1.81 35.80
CA SER A 191 13.29 -1.97 36.23
C SER A 191 12.81 -0.69 36.91
N VAL A 192 11.75 -0.08 36.41
CA VAL A 192 11.11 1.11 36.97
C VAL A 192 9.66 0.77 37.29
N GLY A 193 9.24 0.89 38.55
CA GLY A 193 7.87 0.63 38.97
C GLY A 193 6.88 1.66 38.44
N GLY A 194 7.30 2.92 38.37
CA GLY A 194 6.56 4.04 37.79
C GLY A 194 6.91 4.34 36.34
N ALA A 195 6.96 5.63 36.00
CA ALA A 195 7.24 6.12 34.66
C ALA A 195 8.73 6.43 34.43
N LEU A 196 9.15 6.44 33.17
CA LEU A 196 10.43 7.01 32.74
C LEU A 196 10.16 8.37 32.09
N LEU A 197 10.46 9.45 32.82
CA LEU A 197 10.20 10.82 32.39
C LEU A 197 11.51 11.48 31.93
N ALA A 198 11.78 11.45 30.64
CA ALA A 198 12.99 12.00 30.01
C ALA A 198 12.65 13.22 29.12
N MET A 199 11.79 14.10 29.61
CA MET A 199 11.37 15.30 28.89
C MET A 199 12.53 16.29 28.74
N ARG A 200 12.68 16.85 27.53
CA ARG A 200 13.75 17.81 27.19
C ARG A 200 15.18 17.31 27.48
N LEU A 201 15.34 16.00 27.57
CA LEU A 201 16.64 15.35 27.79
C LEU A 201 17.54 15.56 26.56
N ARG A 202 18.78 15.99 26.78
CA ARG A 202 19.81 16.08 25.73
C ARG A 202 20.84 15.00 25.93
N VAL A 203 20.97 14.08 24.98
CA VAL A 203 21.98 13.01 25.02
C VAL A 203 22.90 13.13 23.82
N SER A 204 24.21 13.19 24.07
CA SER A 204 25.25 13.02 23.07
C SER A 204 26.00 11.72 23.35
N GLY A 205 25.79 10.69 22.53
CA GLY A 205 26.16 9.31 22.81
C GLY A 205 24.94 8.37 22.78
N GLU A 206 25.16 7.07 22.98
CA GLU A 206 24.08 6.07 23.00
C GLU A 206 23.27 6.18 24.30
N PHE A 207 21.94 6.31 24.19
CA PHE A 207 21.00 6.04 25.28
C PHE A 207 20.56 4.57 25.19
N ARG A 208 21.12 3.72 26.07
CA ARG A 208 20.96 2.27 26.01
C ARG A 208 20.14 1.72 27.18
N ILE A 209 18.98 1.12 26.88
CA ILE A 209 18.04 0.49 27.84
C ILE A 209 17.41 -0.84 27.37
N PRO A 210 18.16 -1.78 26.78
CA PRO A 210 17.62 -3.06 26.31
C PRO A 210 17.07 -3.91 27.46
N GLY A 211 15.93 -4.54 27.22
CA GLY A 211 15.25 -5.38 28.21
C GLY A 211 14.74 -4.62 29.45
N ALA A 212 14.68 -3.29 29.39
CA ALA A 212 14.14 -2.50 30.49
C ALA A 212 12.63 -2.75 30.65
N LYS A 213 12.15 -2.72 31.89
CA LYS A 213 10.74 -2.87 32.27
C LYS A 213 10.26 -1.60 32.93
N ILE A 214 9.31 -0.92 32.31
CA ILE A 214 8.74 0.33 32.79
C ILE A 214 7.27 0.08 33.12
N GLY A 215 6.88 0.26 34.39
CA GLY A 215 5.53 0.04 34.89
C GLY A 215 4.53 1.13 34.46
N GLY A 216 5.03 2.29 34.03
CA GLY A 216 4.24 3.40 33.50
C GLY A 216 4.59 3.77 32.06
N ASN A 217 4.44 5.06 31.75
CA ASN A 217 4.75 5.62 30.44
C ASN A 217 6.25 5.92 30.28
N VAL A 218 6.73 5.95 29.04
CA VAL A 218 8.03 6.54 28.69
C VAL A 218 7.75 7.87 27.99
N ASN A 219 8.24 8.98 28.53
CA ASN A 219 8.06 10.31 27.97
C ASN A 219 9.40 10.92 27.55
N LEU A 220 9.56 11.14 26.24
CA LEU A 220 10.73 11.72 25.57
C LEU A 220 10.36 13.03 24.85
N CYS A 221 9.22 13.66 25.18
CA CYS A 221 8.80 14.90 24.52
C CYS A 221 9.89 15.99 24.64
N GLY A 222 10.21 16.62 23.50
CA GLY A 222 11.28 17.62 23.38
C GLY A 222 12.71 17.10 23.62
N ALA A 223 12.93 15.80 23.76
CA ALA A 223 14.27 15.24 23.92
C ALA A 223 15.08 15.29 22.62
N VAL A 224 16.40 15.42 22.75
CA VAL A 224 17.36 15.47 21.64
C VAL A 224 18.41 14.39 21.84
N LEU A 225 18.35 13.34 21.02
CA LEU A 225 19.26 12.19 21.10
C LEU A 225 20.23 12.22 19.92
N ARG A 226 21.54 12.32 20.17
CA ARG A 226 22.56 12.47 19.13
C ARG A 226 23.64 11.41 19.23
N ASN A 227 23.65 10.48 18.28
CA ASN A 227 24.72 9.51 18.09
C ASN A 227 24.82 9.12 16.60
N ARG A 228 25.21 10.09 15.75
CA ARG A 228 25.23 9.93 14.29
C ARG A 228 26.06 8.71 13.87
N GLY A 229 25.50 7.92 12.94
CA GLY A 229 26.07 6.69 12.42
C GLY A 229 25.96 5.48 13.36
N ARG A 230 25.31 5.62 14.51
CA ARG A 230 25.18 4.60 15.56
C ARG A 230 23.76 4.64 16.15
N TYR A 231 23.51 3.83 17.17
CA TYR A 231 22.26 3.89 17.93
C TYR A 231 22.22 5.16 18.77
N ALA A 232 21.28 6.06 18.46
CA ALA A 232 20.95 7.18 19.35
C ALA A 232 20.16 6.69 20.56
N PHE A 233 19.25 5.75 20.32
CA PHE A 233 18.47 5.06 21.35
C PHE A 233 18.46 3.55 21.09
N ASN A 234 18.74 2.75 22.11
CA ASN A 234 18.69 1.29 22.05
C ASN A 234 17.77 0.75 23.14
N GLY A 235 16.52 0.46 22.77
CA GLY A 235 15.49 -0.13 23.61
C GLY A 235 15.08 -1.52 23.13
N ASN A 236 16.02 -2.33 22.63
CA ASN A 236 15.73 -3.70 22.20
C ASN A 236 15.04 -4.51 23.32
N GLY A 237 13.88 -5.08 23.04
CA GLY A 237 13.13 -5.88 24.01
C GLY A 237 12.55 -5.07 25.18
N ILE A 238 12.43 -3.75 25.08
CA ILE A 238 11.84 -2.92 26.14
C ILE A 238 10.37 -3.30 26.37
N GLN A 239 9.95 -3.32 27.63
CA GLN A 239 8.57 -3.56 28.04
C GLN A 239 8.04 -2.30 28.72
N ILE A 240 7.00 -1.72 28.15
CA ILE A 240 6.35 -0.50 28.63
C ILE A 240 4.89 -0.84 28.91
N SER A 241 4.48 -0.75 30.17
CA SER A 241 3.10 -1.05 30.59
C SER A 241 2.13 0.09 30.27
N GLY A 242 2.64 1.25 29.86
CA GLY A 242 1.86 2.35 29.29
C GLY A 242 2.24 2.66 27.83
N SER A 243 2.24 3.95 27.48
CA SER A 243 2.61 4.46 26.16
C SER A 243 4.06 4.96 26.10
N LEU A 244 4.65 4.96 24.90
CA LEU A 244 5.86 5.70 24.57
C LEU A 244 5.48 6.99 23.85
N ARG A 245 5.86 8.14 24.40
CA ARG A 245 5.61 9.47 23.84
C ARG A 245 6.92 10.15 23.47
N ALA A 246 7.09 10.51 22.21
CA ALA A 246 8.29 11.14 21.68
C ALA A 246 7.89 12.16 20.61
N GLY A 247 7.23 13.24 21.03
CA GLY A 247 6.79 14.32 20.15
C GLY A 247 7.14 15.71 20.71
N VAL A 248 6.28 16.68 20.44
CA VAL A 248 6.43 18.04 20.96
C VAL A 248 6.25 18.09 22.47
N ASP A 249 7.12 18.85 23.15
CA ASP A 249 6.95 19.24 24.54
C ASP A 249 5.78 20.22 24.69
N PRO A 250 4.71 19.87 25.43
CA PRO A 250 3.54 20.74 25.57
C PRO A 250 3.85 22.09 26.23
N ASP A 251 4.92 22.16 27.04
CA ASP A 251 5.23 23.36 27.82
C ASP A 251 6.10 24.36 27.05
N ARG A 252 7.15 23.86 26.36
CA ARG A 252 8.14 24.71 25.68
C ARG A 252 8.12 24.63 24.16
N GLY A 253 7.29 23.76 23.57
CA GLY A 253 7.18 23.58 22.12
C GLY A 253 8.39 22.90 21.47
N GLY A 254 9.33 22.36 22.25
CA GLY A 254 10.51 21.67 21.74
C GLY A 254 10.13 20.35 21.08
N VAL A 255 10.63 20.07 19.88
CA VAL A 255 10.34 18.85 19.13
C VAL A 255 11.30 17.72 19.53
N PHE A 256 10.78 16.49 19.65
CA PHE A 256 11.63 15.32 19.79
C PHE A 256 12.47 15.10 18.53
N SER A 257 13.79 15.02 18.68
CA SER A 257 14.70 14.75 17.57
C SER A 257 15.73 13.67 17.90
N ALA A 258 15.99 12.80 16.94
CA ALA A 258 17.02 11.78 17.06
C ALA A 258 17.91 11.80 15.82
N ALA A 259 19.23 11.97 16.03
CA ALA A 259 20.24 11.87 14.99
C ALA A 259 21.03 10.58 15.19
N GLY A 260 20.70 9.55 14.41
CA GLY A 260 21.12 8.17 14.60
C GLY A 260 19.92 7.22 14.59
N VAL A 261 20.18 5.94 14.86
CA VAL A 261 19.14 4.90 14.81
C VAL A 261 18.41 4.83 16.16
N ILE A 262 17.08 4.87 16.13
CA ILE A 262 16.21 4.43 17.23
C ILE A 262 15.96 2.92 17.03
N PHE A 263 16.59 2.11 17.87
CA PHE A 263 16.57 0.66 17.77
C PHE A 263 15.72 0.05 18.89
N MET A 264 14.49 -0.33 18.56
CA MET A 264 13.53 -0.93 19.49
C MET A 264 12.84 -2.18 18.91
N PRO A 265 13.58 -3.15 18.34
CA PRO A 265 12.94 -4.39 17.93
C PRO A 265 12.45 -5.17 19.15
N SER A 266 11.39 -5.96 18.94
CA SER A 266 10.79 -6.80 19.99
C SER A 266 10.33 -6.00 21.23
N ALA A 267 10.02 -4.71 21.05
CA ALA A 267 9.45 -3.88 22.08
C ALA A 267 8.00 -4.29 22.34
N HIS A 268 7.56 -4.24 23.60
CA HIS A 268 6.18 -4.50 24.00
C HIS A 268 5.62 -3.24 24.65
N LEU A 269 4.64 -2.63 24.01
CA LEU A 269 3.96 -1.43 24.48
C LEU A 269 2.50 -1.81 24.75
N ALA A 270 2.09 -1.75 26.02
CA ALA A 270 0.70 -2.01 26.38
C ALA A 270 -0.25 -0.86 25.97
N GLY A 271 0.29 0.34 25.72
CA GLY A 271 -0.42 1.46 25.14
C GLY A 271 0.12 1.86 23.76
N ASP A 272 0.03 3.16 23.47
CA ASP A 272 0.40 3.73 22.18
C ASP A 272 1.91 3.96 22.00
N LEU A 273 2.37 3.93 20.75
CA LEU A 273 3.58 4.58 20.29
C LEU A 273 3.21 5.93 19.65
N ARG A 274 3.62 7.06 20.25
CA ARG A 274 3.33 8.39 19.73
C ARG A 274 4.61 9.15 19.40
N MET A 275 4.84 9.40 18.11
CA MET A 275 5.99 10.17 17.60
C MET A 275 5.53 11.36 16.73
N ARG A 276 4.50 12.08 17.17
CA ARG A 276 3.99 13.25 16.43
C ARG A 276 5.02 14.36 16.31
N ASP A 277 5.12 14.97 15.14
CA ASP A 277 6.08 16.02 14.78
C ASP A 277 7.56 15.61 14.94
N ALA A 278 7.85 14.34 15.27
CA ALA A 278 9.22 13.91 15.55
C ALA A 278 10.12 14.04 14.31
N VAL A 279 11.37 14.42 14.53
CA VAL A 279 12.38 14.57 13.47
C VAL A 279 13.46 13.52 13.64
N LEU A 280 13.50 12.55 12.74
CA LEU A 280 14.49 11.48 12.75
C LEU A 280 15.50 11.68 11.63
N GLU A 281 16.73 12.05 12.02
CA GLU A 281 17.86 12.18 11.12
C GLU A 281 18.62 10.86 11.02
N PRO A 282 18.87 10.36 9.80
CA PRO A 282 19.67 9.17 9.58
C PRO A 282 21.09 9.41 10.11
N GLY A 283 21.59 8.43 10.84
CA GLY A 283 22.98 8.44 11.26
C GLY A 283 23.88 8.12 10.07
N VAL A 284 24.57 9.11 9.50
CA VAL A 284 25.47 8.86 8.35
C VAL A 284 26.56 7.85 8.74
N ARG A 285 26.43 6.62 8.25
CA ARG A 285 27.57 5.75 7.90
C ARG A 285 27.40 5.37 6.44
N PRO A 286 28.42 5.56 5.59
CA PRO A 286 28.38 4.95 4.27
C PRO A 286 28.26 3.43 4.45
N PRO A 287 27.35 2.76 3.71
CA PRO A 287 27.25 1.30 3.76
C PRO A 287 28.62 0.70 3.43
N LYS A 288 29.10 -0.25 4.25
CA LYS A 288 30.36 -0.94 3.97
C LYS A 288 30.22 -1.79 2.70
N ARG A 289 31.35 -2.04 2.01
CA ARG A 289 31.39 -2.69 0.69
C ARG A 289 30.90 -4.16 0.66
N ASP A 290 30.59 -4.76 1.82
CA ASP A 290 30.14 -6.15 1.97
C ASP A 290 28.84 -6.29 2.80
N GLU A 291 28.12 -5.19 3.06
CA GLU A 291 26.82 -5.26 3.75
C GLU A 291 25.77 -5.95 2.86
N SER A 292 24.90 -6.75 3.49
CA SER A 292 23.86 -7.49 2.79
C SER A 292 22.99 -6.50 2.00
N THR A 293 22.58 -6.88 0.79
CA THR A 293 21.55 -6.13 0.04
C THR A 293 20.20 -6.08 0.76
N HIS A 294 20.04 -6.84 1.85
CA HIS A 294 18.87 -6.87 2.71
C HIS A 294 19.01 -5.97 3.96
N ASP A 295 20.23 -5.53 4.28
CA ASP A 295 20.46 -4.58 5.36
C ASP A 295 20.01 -3.20 4.90
N ASP A 296 19.43 -2.47 5.85
CA ASP A 296 18.89 -1.15 5.61
C ASP A 296 19.75 -0.10 6.33
N PRO A 297 20.88 0.31 5.74
CA PRO A 297 21.92 1.08 6.41
C PRO A 297 21.47 2.50 6.77
N VAL A 298 20.37 2.95 6.19
CA VAL A 298 19.80 4.30 6.38
C VAL A 298 18.59 4.28 7.31
N SER A 299 18.34 3.17 8.01
CA SER A 299 17.23 3.08 8.98
C SER A 299 17.35 4.14 10.07
N THR A 300 16.25 4.79 10.40
CA THR A 300 16.11 5.76 11.49
C THR A 300 15.30 5.19 12.64
N LEU A 301 14.30 4.35 12.35
CA LEU A 301 13.43 3.72 13.33
C LEU A 301 13.28 2.23 13.02
N ILE A 302 13.63 1.38 13.97
CA ILE A 302 13.51 -0.08 13.87
C ILE A 302 12.61 -0.59 15.00
N LEU A 303 11.45 -1.10 14.63
CA LEU A 303 10.41 -1.66 15.50
C LEU A 303 10.07 -3.12 15.14
N ASP A 304 10.96 -3.80 14.42
CA ASP A 304 10.74 -5.16 13.95
C ASP A 304 10.34 -6.12 15.09
N ARG A 305 9.31 -6.93 14.85
CA ARG A 305 8.73 -7.90 15.80
C ARG A 305 8.21 -7.28 17.11
N SER A 306 7.88 -5.99 17.10
CA SER A 306 7.30 -5.34 18.28
C SER A 306 5.79 -5.58 18.37
N GLU A 307 5.26 -5.47 19.58
CA GLU A 307 3.83 -5.52 19.87
C GLU A 307 3.40 -4.19 20.48
N ILE A 308 2.44 -3.53 19.83
CA ILE A 308 1.86 -2.26 20.24
C ILE A 308 0.35 -2.50 20.41
N ASN A 309 -0.11 -2.52 21.66
CA ASN A 309 -1.52 -2.81 21.97
C ASN A 309 -2.43 -1.59 21.77
N GLY A 310 -1.88 -0.40 21.62
CA GLY A 310 -2.59 0.81 21.21
C GLY A 310 -2.33 1.18 19.75
N ASP A 311 -2.34 2.50 19.48
CA ASP A 311 -2.03 3.06 18.18
C ASP A 311 -0.53 3.28 17.97
N ALA A 312 -0.07 3.22 16.72
CA ALA A 312 1.22 3.74 16.30
C ALA A 312 1.02 5.04 15.50
N GLN A 313 1.37 6.16 16.09
CA GLN A 313 1.13 7.51 15.56
C GLN A 313 2.47 8.14 15.12
N LEU A 314 2.69 8.15 13.82
CA LEU A 314 3.80 8.80 13.09
C LEU A 314 3.21 9.89 12.18
N ASP A 315 2.24 10.66 12.69
CA ASP A 315 1.46 11.67 11.98
C ASP A 315 1.87 13.09 12.39
N GLN A 316 1.17 14.11 11.86
CA GLN A 316 1.32 15.52 12.22
C GLN A 316 2.77 16.00 12.08
N GLY A 317 3.25 16.23 10.85
CA GLY A 317 4.59 16.80 10.63
C GLY A 317 5.77 15.87 10.96
N PHE A 318 5.51 14.59 11.29
CA PHE A 318 6.55 13.59 11.45
C PHE A 318 7.47 13.55 10.22
N PHE A 319 8.78 13.66 10.46
CA PHE A 319 9.81 13.62 9.43
C PHE A 319 10.81 12.50 9.71
N SER A 320 11.12 11.72 8.69
CA SER A 320 12.24 10.79 8.73
C SER A 320 13.11 10.91 7.49
N GLY A 321 14.41 11.16 7.69
CA GLY A 321 15.39 11.12 6.59
C GLY A 321 15.87 9.70 6.28
N GLY A 322 15.25 8.67 6.83
CA GLY A 322 15.71 7.29 6.71
C GLY A 322 14.58 6.30 6.84
N THR A 323 14.90 5.01 6.73
CA THR A 323 13.86 3.98 6.65
C THR A 323 13.19 3.73 7.99
N ILE A 324 11.88 3.58 7.94
CA ILE A 324 11.07 3.08 9.06
C ILE A 324 10.80 1.60 8.86
N ARG A 325 11.21 0.79 9.83
CA ARG A 325 11.04 -0.66 9.80
C ARG A 325 10.10 -1.12 10.90
N MET A 326 9.05 -1.84 10.53
CA MET A 326 8.08 -2.47 11.42
C MET A 326 7.77 -3.89 10.90
N VAL A 327 8.81 -4.65 10.55
CA VAL A 327 8.67 -5.99 9.98
C VAL A 327 8.11 -6.94 11.03
N SER A 328 7.03 -7.64 10.70
CA SER A 328 6.33 -8.55 11.62
C SER A 328 5.90 -7.87 12.93
N THR A 329 5.66 -6.56 12.90
CA THR A 329 5.13 -5.81 14.04
C THR A 329 3.62 -6.01 14.12
N ARG A 330 3.11 -6.18 15.34
CA ARG A 330 1.67 -6.24 15.62
C ARG A 330 1.22 -4.92 16.24
N ILE A 331 0.18 -4.32 15.66
CA ILE A 331 -0.48 -3.10 16.14
C ILE A 331 -1.95 -3.42 16.34
N SER A 332 -2.45 -3.33 17.57
CA SER A 332 -3.86 -3.61 17.87
C SER A 332 -4.79 -2.45 17.54
N GLY A 333 -4.28 -1.22 17.54
CA GLY A 333 -4.99 -0.03 17.08
C GLY A 333 -4.68 0.31 15.61
N ASP A 334 -4.63 1.61 15.34
CA ASP A 334 -4.33 2.17 14.03
C ASP A 334 -2.82 2.42 13.84
N LEU A 335 -2.36 2.33 12.60
CA LEU A 335 -1.09 2.89 12.15
C LEU A 335 -1.36 4.21 11.41
N ARG A 336 -1.07 5.34 12.06
CA ARG A 336 -1.33 6.68 11.52
C ARG A 336 -0.04 7.36 11.08
N MET A 337 -0.04 7.82 9.85
CA MET A 337 1.07 8.43 9.14
C MET A 337 0.62 9.64 8.30
N SER A 338 -0.59 10.16 8.56
CA SER A 338 -1.17 11.24 7.79
C SER A 338 -0.31 12.51 7.89
N GLY A 339 0.00 13.09 6.74
CA GLY A 339 0.88 14.26 6.59
C GLY A 339 2.36 14.00 6.93
N SER A 340 2.78 12.74 7.09
CA SER A 340 4.19 12.41 7.35
C SER A 340 5.06 12.57 6.10
N THR A 341 6.34 12.86 6.31
CA THR A 341 7.34 12.89 5.24
C THR A 341 8.49 11.93 5.54
N ILE A 342 8.72 10.97 4.65
CA ILE A 342 9.84 10.04 4.73
C ILE A 342 10.69 10.24 3.46
N ASP A 343 11.85 10.86 3.62
CA ASP A 343 12.69 11.28 2.49
C ASP A 343 14.07 10.61 2.49
N LEU A 344 14.28 9.72 1.52
CA LEU A 344 15.57 9.05 1.28
C LEU A 344 16.26 9.54 0.00
N SER A 345 15.73 10.57 -0.66
CA SER A 345 16.27 11.08 -1.93
C SER A 345 17.71 11.60 -1.83
N TRP A 346 18.13 12.02 -0.63
CA TRP A 346 19.51 12.44 -0.36
C TRP A 346 20.52 11.28 -0.38
N SER A 347 20.08 10.03 -0.15
CA SER A 347 20.97 8.91 0.09
C SER A 347 21.49 8.24 -1.18
N ARG A 348 20.75 8.34 -2.31
CA ARG A 348 21.14 7.82 -3.62
C ARG A 348 20.55 8.63 -4.77
N SER A 349 21.22 8.59 -5.91
CA SER A 349 20.65 9.12 -7.16
C SER A 349 19.44 8.30 -7.62
N SER A 350 18.60 8.90 -8.47
CA SER A 350 17.46 8.20 -9.08
C SER A 350 17.91 6.99 -9.90
N THR A 351 19.03 7.09 -10.62
CA THR A 351 19.61 5.99 -11.42
C THR A 351 20.03 4.82 -10.53
N ASP A 352 20.73 5.08 -9.43
CA ASP A 352 21.19 4.03 -8.51
C ASP A 352 20.01 3.35 -7.78
N SER A 353 18.95 4.11 -7.53
CA SER A 353 17.73 3.61 -6.91
C SER A 353 16.99 2.60 -7.78
N VAL A 354 17.15 2.66 -9.12
CA VAL A 354 16.62 1.63 -10.03
C VAL A 354 17.35 0.30 -9.85
N GLU A 355 18.68 0.33 -9.63
CA GLU A 355 19.46 -0.89 -9.42
C GLU A 355 19.24 -1.47 -8.02
N ARG A 356 19.13 -0.60 -7.01
CA ARG A 356 18.99 -0.98 -5.61
C ARG A 356 17.96 -0.06 -4.93
N PRO A 357 16.67 -0.41 -4.97
CA PRO A 357 15.61 0.41 -4.39
C PRO A 357 15.86 0.64 -2.90
N LEU A 358 15.78 1.89 -2.49
CA LEU A 358 15.75 2.26 -1.08
C LEU A 358 14.33 2.11 -0.58
N ARG A 359 14.18 1.62 0.64
CA ARG A 359 12.88 1.45 1.27
C ARG A 359 12.62 2.67 2.12
N SER A 360 11.56 3.41 1.84
CA SER A 360 11.10 4.46 2.76
C SER A 360 10.47 3.81 3.99
N MET A 361 9.71 2.75 3.75
CA MET A 361 9.06 2.01 4.81
C MET A 361 9.05 0.50 4.51
N HIS A 362 9.32 -0.30 5.52
CA HIS A 362 9.36 -1.76 5.42
C HIS A 362 8.54 -2.39 6.54
N ILE A 363 7.34 -2.86 6.19
CA ILE A 363 6.34 -3.43 7.11
C ILE A 363 5.85 -4.81 6.63
N ASP A 364 6.76 -5.60 6.05
CA ASP A 364 6.45 -6.97 5.61
C ASP A 364 5.94 -7.83 6.77
N GLY A 365 4.83 -8.53 6.54
CA GLY A 365 4.17 -9.39 7.52
C GLY A 365 3.66 -8.65 8.77
N ALA A 366 3.57 -7.32 8.75
CA ALA A 366 2.96 -6.57 9.85
C ALA A 366 1.46 -6.86 9.95
N GLU A 367 0.94 -6.87 11.17
CA GLU A 367 -0.48 -7.05 11.46
C GLU A 367 -1.01 -5.79 12.15
N VAL A 368 -1.82 -5.01 11.44
CA VAL A 368 -2.54 -3.85 11.97
C VAL A 368 -4.01 -4.24 12.09
N LEU A 369 -4.52 -4.35 13.31
CA LEU A 369 -5.93 -4.74 13.52
C LEU A 369 -6.89 -3.60 13.17
N GLY A 370 -6.48 -2.35 13.37
CA GLY A 370 -7.21 -1.15 12.95
C GLY A 370 -6.92 -0.74 11.51
N ASN A 371 -6.88 0.56 11.28
CA ASN A 371 -6.63 1.18 9.98
C ASN A 371 -5.14 1.48 9.76
N VAL A 372 -4.74 1.52 8.49
CA VAL A 372 -3.49 2.16 8.07
C VAL A 372 -3.84 3.47 7.38
N GLU A 373 -3.51 4.60 7.99
CA GLU A 373 -3.86 5.94 7.52
C GLU A 373 -2.59 6.69 7.10
N ALA A 374 -2.44 6.97 5.82
CA ALA A 374 -1.31 7.71 5.26
C ALA A 374 -1.81 8.83 4.32
N ILE A 375 -2.86 9.54 4.76
CA ILE A 375 -3.48 10.62 4.00
C ILE A 375 -2.49 11.78 3.87
N GLY A 376 -2.23 12.26 2.66
CA GLY A 376 -1.27 13.35 2.42
C GLY A 376 0.19 13.00 2.77
N ALA A 377 0.51 11.71 2.98
CA ALA A 377 1.87 11.30 3.28
C ALA A 377 2.77 11.42 2.05
N THR A 378 4.02 11.85 2.25
CA THR A 378 5.03 11.97 1.19
C THR A 378 6.16 10.99 1.42
N LEU A 379 6.27 9.97 0.57
CA LEU A 379 7.25 8.89 0.69
C LEU A 379 8.20 8.90 -0.51
N HIS A 380 9.47 9.24 -0.29
CA HIS A 380 10.53 9.10 -1.29
C HIS A 380 11.28 7.78 -1.08
N GLY A 381 11.04 6.83 -1.98
CA GLY A 381 11.50 5.45 -1.86
C GLY A 381 10.35 4.45 -1.81
N GLN A 382 10.70 3.17 -1.77
CA GLN A 382 9.75 2.07 -1.80
C GLN A 382 9.04 1.88 -0.44
N LEU A 383 7.71 1.89 -0.46
CA LEU A 383 6.85 1.34 0.61
C LEU A 383 6.65 -0.15 0.36
N ARG A 384 7.17 -0.99 1.25
CA ARG A 384 7.11 -2.44 1.14
C ARG A 384 6.32 -3.04 2.29
N MET A 385 5.27 -3.79 1.96
CA MET A 385 4.32 -4.35 2.92
C MET A 385 3.82 -5.74 2.49
N ILE A 386 4.72 -6.60 2.01
CA ILE A 386 4.34 -7.93 1.52
C ILE A 386 3.77 -8.78 2.65
N ASP A 387 2.68 -9.51 2.37
CA ASP A 387 1.97 -10.38 3.32
C ASP A 387 1.45 -9.65 4.58
N ALA A 388 1.39 -8.31 4.55
CA ALA A 388 0.82 -7.51 5.65
C ALA A 388 -0.71 -7.68 5.74
N ARG A 389 -1.24 -7.53 6.94
CA ARG A 389 -2.68 -7.59 7.23
C ARG A 389 -3.15 -6.28 7.84
N VAL A 390 -4.21 -5.72 7.29
CA VAL A 390 -4.91 -4.55 7.79
C VAL A 390 -6.35 -4.96 8.06
N GLY A 391 -6.77 -4.96 9.33
CA GLY A 391 -8.11 -5.37 9.73
C GLY A 391 -9.18 -4.36 9.30
N GLY A 392 -8.85 -3.08 9.31
CA GLY A 392 -9.69 -1.99 8.81
C GLY A 392 -9.42 -1.62 7.35
N SER A 393 -9.37 -0.32 7.09
CA SER A 393 -9.07 0.27 5.79
C SER A 393 -7.59 0.65 5.65
N PHE A 394 -7.09 0.64 4.43
CA PHE A 394 -5.77 1.16 4.07
C PHE A 394 -5.92 2.42 3.19
N GLN A 395 -5.55 3.58 3.71
CA GLN A 395 -5.80 4.88 3.09
C GLN A 395 -4.50 5.59 2.71
N LEU A 396 -4.38 5.95 1.43
CA LEU A 396 -3.31 6.70 0.78
C LEU A 396 -3.89 7.89 -0.01
N ASN A 397 -5.01 8.44 0.46
CA ASN A 397 -5.66 9.58 -0.20
C ASN A 397 -4.70 10.79 -0.21
N GLU A 398 -4.58 11.48 -1.33
CA GLU A 398 -3.71 12.65 -1.50
C GLU A 398 -2.22 12.38 -1.20
N ALA A 399 -1.81 11.11 -1.15
CA ALA A 399 -0.41 10.74 -0.87
C ALA A 399 0.48 10.97 -2.10
N ALA A 400 1.74 11.30 -1.86
CA ALA A 400 2.78 11.40 -2.86
C ALA A 400 3.82 10.27 -2.67
N LEU A 401 3.82 9.29 -3.58
CA LEU A 401 4.77 8.18 -3.56
C LEU A 401 5.79 8.36 -4.68
N VAL A 402 7.04 8.61 -4.34
CA VAL A 402 8.09 9.01 -5.29
C VAL A 402 9.21 7.97 -5.35
N GLY A 403 9.24 7.20 -6.43
CA GLY A 403 10.24 6.19 -6.74
C GLY A 403 10.35 5.94 -8.25
N PRO A 404 10.83 6.92 -9.04
CA PRO A 404 10.82 6.85 -10.49
C PRO A 404 11.54 5.60 -11.01
N ARG A 405 10.89 4.85 -11.89
CA ARG A 405 11.41 3.60 -12.48
C ARG A 405 11.70 2.51 -11.44
N THR A 406 11.11 2.59 -10.25
CA THR A 406 11.13 1.55 -9.21
C THR A 406 9.73 1.07 -8.87
N ASP A 407 9.64 -0.05 -8.15
CA ASP A 407 8.38 -0.50 -7.54
C ASP A 407 8.15 0.35 -6.27
N VAL A 408 7.39 1.44 -6.38
CA VAL A 408 7.24 2.42 -5.30
C VAL A 408 6.31 1.93 -4.18
N LEU A 409 5.27 1.17 -4.53
CA LEU A 409 4.46 0.42 -3.56
C LEU A 409 4.54 -1.06 -3.89
N GLN A 410 4.99 -1.85 -2.93
CA GLN A 410 5.01 -3.30 -3.04
C GLN A 410 4.17 -3.94 -1.93
N ALA A 411 2.93 -4.20 -2.28
CA ALA A 411 1.86 -4.70 -1.42
C ALA A 411 1.30 -6.02 -1.96
N ASN A 412 2.22 -6.94 -2.28
CA ASN A 412 1.85 -8.27 -2.77
C ASN A 412 1.23 -9.10 -1.63
N ARG A 413 0.10 -9.76 -1.92
CA ARG A 413 -0.64 -10.65 -1.02
C ARG A 413 -1.12 -9.98 0.29
N ILE A 414 -1.25 -8.65 0.29
CA ILE A 414 -1.83 -7.98 1.46
C ILE A 414 -3.31 -8.34 1.60
N ARG A 415 -3.80 -8.30 2.84
CA ARG A 415 -5.22 -8.42 3.15
C ARG A 415 -5.69 -7.14 3.83
N VAL A 416 -6.72 -6.53 3.26
CA VAL A 416 -7.38 -5.33 3.79
C VAL A 416 -8.83 -5.69 4.08
N GLY A 417 -9.27 -5.56 5.33
CA GLY A 417 -10.59 -6.00 5.75
C GLY A 417 -11.74 -5.17 5.17
N SER A 418 -11.50 -3.89 4.90
CA SER A 418 -12.47 -2.96 4.32
C SER A 418 -11.98 -2.39 2.99
N ASN A 419 -11.79 -1.08 2.88
CA ASN A 419 -11.37 -0.40 1.65
C ASN A 419 -9.86 -0.22 1.59
N LEU A 420 -9.31 -0.27 0.38
CA LEU A 420 -8.01 0.28 0.06
C LEU A 420 -8.24 1.51 -0.83
N ASP A 421 -8.08 2.68 -0.21
CA ASP A 421 -8.35 3.98 -0.83
C ASP A 421 -7.03 4.66 -1.16
N CYS A 422 -6.85 5.06 -2.41
CA CYS A 422 -5.70 5.80 -2.89
C CYS A 422 -6.21 6.80 -3.92
N ARG A 423 -7.06 7.71 -3.46
CA ARG A 423 -7.70 8.77 -4.27
C ARG A 423 -6.80 9.98 -4.36
N ASP A 424 -6.85 10.68 -5.50
CA ASP A 424 -6.13 11.94 -5.69
C ASP A 424 -4.62 11.85 -5.41
N ALA A 425 -4.03 10.67 -5.56
CA ALA A 425 -2.62 10.42 -5.21
C ALA A 425 -1.69 10.63 -6.41
N ASP A 426 -0.46 11.06 -6.13
CA ASP A 426 0.60 11.22 -7.11
C ASP A 426 1.67 10.15 -6.92
N ILE A 427 1.75 9.23 -7.88
CA ILE A 427 2.54 8.03 -7.74
C ILE A 427 3.52 7.95 -8.91
N THR A 428 4.79 8.10 -8.58
CA THR A 428 5.90 8.01 -9.53
C THR A 428 6.62 6.70 -9.32
N GLY A 429 6.34 5.69 -10.14
CA GLY A 429 6.79 4.31 -9.98
C GLY A 429 5.66 3.31 -10.22
N THR A 430 5.93 2.03 -9.98
CA THR A 430 4.92 0.96 -10.12
C THR A 430 4.21 0.68 -8.78
N LEU A 431 2.89 0.51 -8.83
CA LEU A 431 2.08 -0.08 -7.77
C LEU A 431 1.91 -1.58 -7.98
N GLN A 432 2.48 -2.40 -7.09
CA GLN A 432 2.29 -3.84 -7.09
C GLN A 432 1.33 -4.28 -5.99
N LEU A 433 0.21 -4.84 -6.40
CA LEU A 433 -0.88 -5.37 -5.58
C LEU A 433 -1.21 -6.81 -6.01
N GLN A 434 -0.20 -7.60 -6.36
CA GLN A 434 -0.39 -8.96 -6.86
C GLN A 434 -0.97 -9.85 -5.75
N GLY A 435 -2.07 -10.54 -6.04
CA GLY A 435 -2.74 -11.41 -5.06
C GLY A 435 -3.34 -10.66 -3.87
N VAL A 436 -3.58 -9.35 -3.99
CA VAL A 436 -4.24 -8.55 -2.95
C VAL A 436 -5.64 -9.08 -2.65
N HIS A 437 -6.06 -9.00 -1.39
CA HIS A 437 -7.46 -9.24 -0.99
C HIS A 437 -7.99 -7.98 -0.30
N VAL A 438 -9.01 -7.36 -0.88
CA VAL A 438 -9.69 -6.18 -0.33
C VAL A 438 -11.14 -6.55 -0.05
N GLY A 439 -11.60 -6.38 1.19
CA GLY A 439 -12.93 -6.81 1.60
C GLY A 439 -14.07 -6.03 0.93
N ALA A 440 -13.84 -4.75 0.62
CA ALA A 440 -14.81 -3.89 -0.06
C ALA A 440 -14.21 -3.29 -1.35
N ASN A 441 -13.80 -2.02 -1.33
CA ASN A 441 -13.42 -1.29 -2.55
C ASN A 441 -11.92 -1.04 -2.66
N LEU A 442 -11.39 -1.10 -3.89
CA LEU A 442 -10.10 -0.54 -4.28
C LEU A 442 -10.35 0.76 -5.08
N ASP A 443 -10.19 1.92 -4.43
CA ASP A 443 -10.48 3.23 -5.05
C ASP A 443 -9.19 3.99 -5.41
N LEU A 444 -8.92 4.11 -6.70
CA LEU A 444 -7.81 4.84 -7.31
C LEU A 444 -8.29 6.08 -8.09
N ARG A 445 -9.49 6.61 -7.77
CA ARG A 445 -10.06 7.76 -8.49
C ARG A 445 -9.09 8.95 -8.48
N SER A 446 -8.94 9.59 -9.64
CA SER A 446 -8.09 10.77 -9.80
C SER A 446 -6.61 10.57 -9.45
N THR A 447 -6.12 9.33 -9.45
CA THR A 447 -4.71 9.02 -9.20
C THR A 447 -3.90 9.01 -10.48
N VAL A 448 -2.65 9.51 -10.40
CA VAL A 448 -1.74 9.61 -11.55
C VAL A 448 -0.53 8.72 -11.31
N LEU A 449 -0.29 7.80 -12.25
CA LEU A 449 0.76 6.80 -12.23
C LEU A 449 1.77 7.05 -13.35
N THR A 450 2.95 7.56 -13.01
CA THR A 450 4.01 7.90 -13.98
C THR A 450 5.28 7.10 -13.71
N LYS A 451 6.17 7.04 -14.72
CA LYS A 451 7.50 6.43 -14.64
C LYS A 451 7.48 5.01 -14.04
N PRO A 452 6.70 4.07 -14.60
CA PRO A 452 6.65 2.70 -14.10
C PRO A 452 8.03 2.05 -14.08
N ALA A 453 8.18 1.03 -13.22
CA ALA A 453 9.44 0.35 -12.96
C ALA A 453 10.07 -0.24 -14.22
N TRP A 454 11.40 -0.20 -14.30
CA TRP A 454 12.14 -0.79 -15.43
C TRP A 454 12.59 -2.22 -15.12
N HIS A 455 12.16 -3.20 -15.92
CA HIS A 455 12.58 -4.59 -15.76
C HIS A 455 13.84 -4.87 -16.59
N ARG A 456 15.02 -4.66 -15.99
CA ARG A 456 16.33 -4.76 -16.66
C ARG A 456 16.51 -6.04 -17.49
N HIS A 457 16.17 -7.21 -16.94
CA HIS A 457 16.34 -8.49 -17.64
C HIS A 457 15.44 -8.70 -18.86
N ARG A 458 14.32 -7.99 -18.94
CA ARG A 458 13.36 -8.10 -20.06
C ARG A 458 13.46 -6.92 -21.02
N GLY A 459 14.23 -5.89 -20.67
CA GLY A 459 14.33 -4.65 -21.46
C GLY A 459 12.98 -3.96 -21.65
N ALA A 460 12.08 -4.06 -20.67
CA ALA A 460 10.71 -3.56 -20.77
C ALA A 460 10.26 -2.88 -19.46
N TYR A 461 9.36 -1.90 -19.60
CA TYR A 461 8.67 -1.32 -18.45
C TYR A 461 7.70 -2.34 -17.85
N LYS A 462 7.59 -2.32 -16.52
CA LYS A 462 6.50 -3.00 -15.80
C LYS A 462 5.20 -2.23 -15.98
N SER A 463 4.09 -2.81 -15.52
CA SER A 463 2.81 -2.13 -15.39
C SER A 463 2.90 -0.95 -14.43
N SER A 464 2.09 0.09 -14.65
CA SER A 464 1.88 1.16 -13.68
C SER A 464 1.11 0.65 -12.47
N LEU A 465 0.11 -0.21 -12.71
CA LEU A 465 -0.71 -0.87 -11.69
C LEU A 465 -0.73 -2.37 -11.96
N ASP A 466 -0.32 -3.20 -11.00
CA ASP A 466 -0.38 -4.66 -11.07
C ASP A 466 -1.34 -5.23 -10.02
N LEU A 467 -2.54 -5.61 -10.45
CA LEU A 467 -3.58 -6.28 -9.65
C LEU A 467 -3.75 -7.75 -10.06
N ARG A 468 -2.70 -8.38 -10.60
CA ARG A 468 -2.79 -9.78 -11.04
C ARG A 468 -3.27 -10.68 -9.91
N ALA A 469 -4.28 -11.50 -10.21
CA ALA A 469 -4.90 -12.43 -9.27
C ALA A 469 -5.41 -11.75 -7.97
N GLY A 470 -5.69 -10.44 -8.02
CA GLY A 470 -6.29 -9.72 -6.91
C GLY A 470 -7.78 -10.07 -6.75
N ASN A 471 -8.27 -10.00 -5.52
CA ASN A 471 -9.66 -10.17 -5.16
C ASN A 471 -10.15 -8.90 -4.47
N VAL A 472 -11.13 -8.23 -5.07
CA VAL A 472 -11.77 -7.03 -4.52
C VAL A 472 -13.25 -7.35 -4.32
N GLY A 473 -13.72 -7.27 -3.09
CA GLY A 473 -15.06 -7.73 -2.72
C GLY A 473 -16.18 -7.01 -3.46
N HIS A 474 -16.04 -5.71 -3.69
CA HIS A 474 -17.03 -4.88 -4.37
C HIS A 474 -16.43 -4.22 -5.61
N ASP A 475 -15.83 -3.04 -5.49
CA ASP A 475 -15.51 -2.20 -6.66
C ASP A 475 -14.03 -1.93 -6.84
N LEU A 476 -13.57 -2.04 -8.08
CA LEU A 476 -12.32 -1.47 -8.56
C LEU A 476 -12.63 -0.15 -9.26
N VAL A 477 -12.19 0.97 -8.68
CA VAL A 477 -12.45 2.31 -9.22
C VAL A 477 -11.15 2.94 -9.71
N CYS A 478 -10.95 2.95 -11.02
CA CYS A 478 -9.87 3.67 -11.70
C CYS A 478 -10.49 4.77 -12.58
N ALA A 479 -11.26 5.66 -11.95
CA ALA A 479 -12.11 6.62 -12.66
C ALA A 479 -11.62 8.06 -12.54
N ALA A 480 -12.13 8.93 -13.40
CA ALA A 480 -11.98 10.37 -13.26
C ALA A 480 -12.78 10.90 -12.04
N GLY A 481 -12.31 12.04 -11.53
CA GLY A 481 -12.90 12.78 -10.41
C GLY A 481 -12.56 14.25 -10.58
N ARG A 482 -11.74 14.83 -9.69
CA ARG A 482 -11.18 16.19 -9.89
C ARG A 482 -10.28 16.30 -11.12
N ARG A 483 -9.61 15.18 -11.43
CA ARG A 483 -8.75 14.97 -12.61
C ARG A 483 -8.96 13.55 -13.11
N ALA A 484 -8.50 13.26 -14.33
CA ALA A 484 -8.51 11.91 -14.85
C ALA A 484 -7.62 10.99 -13.99
N PHE A 485 -8.06 9.75 -13.79
CA PHE A 485 -7.12 8.67 -13.46
C PHE A 485 -6.21 8.47 -14.68
N SER A 486 -4.90 8.49 -14.48
CA SER A 486 -3.92 8.39 -15.57
C SER A 486 -2.85 7.35 -15.26
N ALA A 487 -2.56 6.49 -16.23
CA ALA A 487 -1.50 5.49 -16.13
C ALA A 487 -0.60 5.51 -17.37
N GLU A 488 0.68 5.89 -17.21
CA GLU A 488 1.66 5.92 -18.31
C GLU A 488 1.93 4.51 -18.88
N GLY A 489 2.00 3.51 -18.01
CA GLY A 489 2.21 2.10 -18.35
C GLY A 489 0.92 1.26 -18.31
N GLU A 490 1.09 -0.06 -18.51
CA GLU A 490 -0.02 -1.02 -18.51
C GLU A 490 -0.78 -1.02 -17.17
N VAL A 491 -2.10 -1.03 -17.22
CA VAL A 491 -2.96 -1.43 -16.10
C VAL A 491 -3.21 -2.93 -16.19
N GLN A 492 -2.71 -3.69 -15.23
CA GLN A 492 -2.70 -5.15 -15.27
C GLN A 492 -3.73 -5.74 -14.29
N LEU A 493 -4.82 -6.29 -14.83
CA LEU A 493 -5.94 -6.91 -14.12
C LEU A 493 -6.06 -8.42 -14.39
N ARG A 494 -4.98 -9.05 -14.86
CA ARG A 494 -4.98 -10.47 -15.24
C ARG A 494 -5.47 -11.37 -14.10
N ARG A 495 -6.55 -12.12 -14.37
CA ARG A 495 -7.23 -13.03 -13.44
C ARG A 495 -7.68 -12.36 -12.14
N ALA A 496 -7.91 -11.06 -12.15
CA ALA A 496 -8.52 -10.38 -11.03
C ALA A 496 -10.02 -10.76 -10.92
N VAL A 497 -10.51 -10.81 -9.69
CA VAL A 497 -11.93 -11.03 -9.38
C VAL A 497 -12.43 -9.80 -8.65
N ILE A 498 -13.38 -9.10 -9.25
CA ILE A 498 -14.00 -7.88 -8.74
C ILE A 498 -15.48 -8.20 -8.53
N GLY A 499 -15.99 -8.08 -7.31
CA GLY A 499 -17.32 -8.62 -7.01
C GLY A 499 -18.47 -7.88 -7.69
N ARG A 500 -18.37 -6.55 -7.84
CA ARG A 500 -19.43 -5.69 -8.38
C ARG A 500 -18.96 -4.97 -9.64
N GLN A 501 -18.22 -3.87 -9.53
CA GLN A 501 -17.92 -3.03 -10.70
C GLN A 501 -16.42 -2.81 -10.89
N THR A 502 -15.95 -3.00 -12.13
CA THR A 502 -14.67 -2.49 -12.62
C THR A 502 -14.91 -1.20 -13.38
N ASN A 503 -14.64 -0.06 -12.75
CA ASN A 503 -14.94 1.27 -13.26
C ASN A 503 -13.67 1.99 -13.75
N LEU A 504 -13.51 2.09 -15.08
CA LEU A 504 -12.47 2.84 -15.79
C LEU A 504 -13.04 4.08 -16.49
N TRP A 505 -14.13 4.65 -15.96
CA TRP A 505 -14.79 5.81 -16.55
C TRP A 505 -13.88 7.05 -16.51
N GLY A 506 -13.67 7.69 -17.66
CA GLY A 506 -12.82 8.89 -17.73
C GLY A 506 -11.32 8.62 -17.57
N ALA A 507 -10.88 7.36 -17.58
CA ALA A 507 -9.48 6.99 -17.44
C ALA A 507 -8.64 7.33 -18.69
N GLN A 508 -7.42 7.82 -18.49
CA GLN A 508 -6.39 7.98 -19.51
C GLN A 508 -5.38 6.84 -19.40
N LEU A 509 -5.33 5.97 -20.40
CA LEU A 509 -4.57 4.73 -20.34
C LEU A 509 -3.47 4.69 -21.41
N GLY A 510 -2.23 4.55 -20.94
CA GLY A 510 -1.03 4.44 -21.74
C GLY A 510 -0.51 5.79 -22.24
N GLU A 511 0.82 5.90 -22.33
CA GLU A 511 1.51 7.00 -23.02
C GLU A 511 2.32 6.52 -24.24
N GLY A 512 2.15 5.25 -24.63
CA GLY A 512 2.88 4.63 -25.75
C GLY A 512 4.24 4.02 -25.38
N SER A 513 4.66 4.11 -24.12
CA SER A 513 5.87 3.43 -23.60
C SER A 513 5.65 1.94 -23.32
N ALA A 514 4.39 1.53 -23.10
CA ALA A 514 3.98 0.15 -22.87
C ALA A 514 3.29 -0.45 -24.10
N THR A 515 3.50 -1.74 -24.35
CA THR A 515 2.84 -2.47 -25.45
C THR A 515 1.32 -2.54 -25.25
N ASN A 516 0.88 -2.69 -24.00
CA ASN A 516 -0.52 -2.77 -23.61
C ASN A 516 -0.87 -1.55 -22.75
N ALA A 517 -2.05 -0.97 -22.97
CA ALA A 517 -2.62 0.04 -22.09
C ALA A 517 -3.42 -0.62 -20.95
N LEU A 518 -4.18 -1.67 -21.25
CA LEU A 518 -4.96 -2.45 -20.29
C LEU A 518 -4.83 -3.95 -20.59
N ASN A 519 -4.67 -4.74 -19.55
CA ASN A 519 -4.67 -6.19 -19.63
C ASN A 519 -5.61 -6.79 -18.60
N ALA A 520 -6.82 -7.10 -19.04
CA ALA A 520 -7.88 -7.71 -18.26
C ALA A 520 -8.04 -9.20 -18.62
N PHE A 521 -6.95 -9.88 -18.99
CA PHE A 521 -7.00 -11.30 -19.34
C PHE A 521 -7.58 -12.13 -18.18
N GLY A 522 -8.72 -12.79 -18.40
CA GLY A 522 -9.37 -13.59 -17.34
C GLY A 522 -10.01 -12.77 -16.21
N LEU A 523 -10.25 -11.46 -16.39
CA LEU A 523 -10.96 -10.63 -15.41
C LEU A 523 -12.39 -11.16 -15.21
N SER A 524 -12.88 -11.21 -13.96
CA SER A 524 -14.28 -11.49 -13.64
C SER A 524 -14.86 -10.32 -12.86
N THR A 525 -15.96 -9.74 -13.35
CA THR A 525 -16.67 -8.61 -12.72
C THR A 525 -18.16 -8.66 -13.06
N GLN A 526 -19.08 -8.13 -12.25
CA GLN A 526 -20.48 -8.03 -12.69
C GLN A 526 -20.61 -6.95 -13.75
N GLU A 527 -20.11 -5.75 -13.48
CA GLU A 527 -20.14 -4.64 -14.42
C GLU A 527 -18.72 -4.23 -14.82
N LEU A 528 -18.48 -4.06 -16.12
CA LEU A 528 -17.24 -3.54 -16.69
C LEU A 528 -17.54 -2.23 -17.42
N ALA A 529 -17.13 -1.11 -16.84
CA ALA A 529 -17.34 0.23 -17.39
C ALA A 529 -16.03 0.82 -17.92
N MET A 530 -15.92 0.97 -19.23
CA MET A 530 -14.73 1.46 -19.94
C MET A 530 -15.10 2.57 -20.91
N ARG A 531 -15.11 3.82 -20.41
CA ARG A 531 -15.42 5.01 -21.22
C ARG A 531 -14.28 6.03 -21.15
N PRO A 532 -13.14 5.73 -21.78
CA PRO A 532 -12.03 6.68 -21.82
C PRO A 532 -12.41 7.91 -22.66
N PRO A 533 -11.95 9.13 -22.28
CA PRO A 533 -12.25 10.35 -23.02
C PRO A 533 -11.41 10.45 -24.31
N GLU A 534 -10.24 9.80 -24.33
CA GLU A 534 -9.30 9.76 -25.46
C GLU A 534 -8.98 8.29 -25.80
N PRO A 535 -8.61 7.98 -27.05
CA PRO A 535 -8.21 6.63 -27.43
C PRO A 535 -7.00 6.13 -26.60
N PRO A 536 -7.11 4.96 -25.94
CA PRO A 536 -5.98 4.39 -25.21
C PRO A 536 -4.74 4.19 -26.09
N ARG A 537 -3.56 4.51 -25.55
CA ARG A 537 -2.28 4.35 -26.26
C ARG A 537 -1.66 3.01 -25.91
N GLY A 538 -1.97 2.00 -26.70
CA GLY A 538 -1.51 0.61 -26.52
C GLY A 538 -2.62 -0.39 -26.84
N ARG A 539 -2.33 -1.68 -26.67
CA ARG A 539 -3.33 -2.74 -26.81
C ARG A 539 -4.27 -2.81 -25.60
N ILE A 540 -5.53 -3.13 -25.83
CA ILE A 540 -6.50 -3.48 -24.79
C ILE A 540 -6.76 -4.98 -24.86
N LEU A 541 -6.41 -5.74 -23.82
CA LEU A 541 -6.60 -7.19 -23.80
C LEU A 541 -7.78 -7.56 -22.89
N LEU A 542 -8.89 -8.00 -23.48
CA LEU A 542 -10.11 -8.50 -22.80
C LEU A 542 -10.25 -10.01 -22.93
N ARG A 543 -9.20 -10.70 -23.38
CA ARG A 543 -9.26 -12.12 -23.69
C ARG A 543 -9.64 -12.96 -22.46
N GLN A 544 -10.62 -13.85 -22.59
CA GLN A 544 -11.18 -14.64 -21.49
C GLN A 544 -11.76 -13.82 -20.32
N ALA A 545 -12.02 -12.52 -20.50
CA ALA A 545 -12.70 -11.75 -19.48
C ALA A 545 -14.20 -12.12 -19.44
N HIS A 546 -14.83 -11.89 -18.29
CA HIS A 546 -16.23 -12.17 -18.04
C HIS A 546 -16.88 -10.98 -17.35
N CYS A 547 -17.96 -10.45 -17.93
CA CYS A 547 -18.85 -9.54 -17.23
C CYS A 547 -20.33 -9.84 -17.49
N GLU A 548 -21.20 -9.35 -16.60
CA GLU A 548 -22.65 -9.36 -16.82
C GLU A 548 -23.06 -8.15 -17.64
N LEU A 549 -22.62 -6.96 -17.24
CA LEU A 549 -22.90 -5.69 -17.90
C LEU A 549 -21.62 -5.10 -18.50
N LEU A 550 -21.67 -4.75 -19.78
CA LEU A 550 -20.61 -4.02 -20.47
C LEU A 550 -21.06 -2.59 -20.78
N GLU A 551 -20.28 -1.63 -20.32
CA GLU A 551 -20.39 -0.22 -20.71
C GLU A 551 -19.13 0.24 -21.41
N ASP A 552 -19.26 0.71 -22.65
CA ASP A 552 -18.15 1.18 -23.47
C ASP A 552 -18.57 2.31 -24.44
N ASN A 553 -17.59 2.85 -25.17
CA ASN A 553 -17.79 3.94 -26.13
C ASN A 553 -16.83 3.79 -27.34
N ALA A 554 -17.05 4.58 -28.40
CA ALA A 554 -16.26 4.52 -29.63
C ALA A 554 -14.75 4.71 -29.40
N THR A 555 -14.36 5.62 -28.51
CA THR A 555 -12.94 5.94 -28.25
C THR A 555 -12.15 4.75 -27.71
N LEU A 556 -12.78 3.84 -26.94
CA LEU A 556 -12.14 2.60 -26.50
C LEU A 556 -11.69 1.73 -27.70
N TRP A 557 -12.54 1.63 -28.72
CA TRP A 557 -12.32 0.78 -29.90
C TRP A 557 -11.36 1.40 -30.92
N GLU A 558 -11.00 2.66 -30.74
CA GLU A 558 -9.98 3.39 -31.50
C GLU A 558 -8.57 3.26 -30.88
N ALA A 559 -8.39 2.41 -29.87
CA ALA A 559 -7.11 2.17 -29.23
C ALA A 559 -6.00 1.85 -30.26
N THR A 560 -4.83 2.47 -30.10
CA THR A 560 -3.77 2.43 -31.13
C THR A 560 -3.21 1.02 -31.38
N GLY A 561 -3.29 0.13 -30.37
CA GLY A 561 -2.87 -1.26 -30.49
C GLY A 561 -4.00 -2.23 -30.89
N GLY A 562 -5.23 -1.75 -31.03
CA GLY A 562 -6.43 -2.58 -31.16
C GLY A 562 -6.93 -3.14 -29.83
N VAL A 563 -8.10 -3.76 -29.88
CA VAL A 563 -8.74 -4.42 -28.74
C VAL A 563 -8.73 -5.92 -29.01
N ASP A 564 -8.40 -6.74 -28.03
CA ASP A 564 -8.45 -8.20 -28.16
C ASP A 564 -9.62 -8.71 -27.32
N VAL A 565 -10.65 -9.21 -28.00
CA VAL A 565 -11.91 -9.70 -27.42
C VAL A 565 -12.10 -11.20 -27.63
N GLU A 566 -11.01 -11.94 -27.88
CA GLU A 566 -11.06 -13.40 -28.00
C GLU A 566 -11.61 -14.03 -26.69
N ASP A 567 -12.61 -14.90 -26.78
CA ASP A 567 -13.28 -15.51 -25.63
C ASP A 567 -13.79 -14.51 -24.56
N PHE A 568 -14.01 -13.24 -24.92
CA PHE A 568 -14.62 -12.26 -24.03
C PHE A 568 -16.13 -12.50 -23.94
N VAL A 569 -16.63 -12.75 -22.73
CA VAL A 569 -18.05 -13.03 -22.48
C VAL A 569 -18.68 -11.88 -21.72
N TYR A 570 -19.79 -11.36 -22.24
CA TYR A 570 -20.60 -10.32 -21.62
C TYR A 570 -22.10 -10.65 -21.77
N GLY A 571 -22.89 -10.47 -20.71
CA GLY A 571 -24.32 -10.82 -20.72
C GLY A 571 -25.21 -9.77 -21.40
N ASN A 572 -24.98 -8.49 -21.10
CA ASN A 572 -25.76 -7.39 -21.65
C ASN A 572 -24.95 -6.08 -21.71
N PHE A 573 -25.52 -5.07 -22.36
CA PHE A 573 -24.98 -3.71 -22.38
C PHE A 573 -25.65 -2.87 -21.29
N SER A 574 -24.89 -1.96 -20.65
CA SER A 574 -25.47 -1.10 -19.61
C SER A 574 -26.60 -0.20 -20.14
N LYS A 575 -26.52 0.18 -21.43
CA LYS A 575 -27.61 0.80 -22.18
C LYS A 575 -28.22 -0.23 -23.12
N PRO A 576 -29.49 -0.64 -22.89
CA PRO A 576 -30.18 -1.56 -23.77
C PRO A 576 -30.20 -1.04 -25.22
N ILE A 577 -30.09 -1.98 -26.17
CA ILE A 577 -30.27 -1.70 -27.60
C ILE A 577 -31.68 -2.16 -27.94
N GLU A 578 -32.54 -1.23 -28.37
CA GLU A 578 -33.91 -1.55 -28.74
C GLU A 578 -33.96 -2.34 -30.07
N SER A 579 -35.07 -3.03 -30.31
CA SER A 579 -35.28 -3.78 -31.56
C SER A 579 -35.28 -2.90 -32.80
N THR A 580 -35.57 -1.60 -32.65
CA THR A 580 -35.56 -0.59 -33.72
C THR A 580 -34.17 0.01 -33.99
N ASP A 581 -33.22 -0.11 -33.05
CA ASP A 581 -31.91 0.56 -33.06
C ASP A 581 -30.87 -0.10 -33.99
N THR A 582 -31.19 -0.18 -35.28
CA THR A 582 -30.33 -0.81 -36.29
C THR A 582 -28.96 -0.10 -36.42
N GLU A 583 -28.91 1.21 -36.17
CA GLU A 583 -27.68 2.00 -36.28
C GLU A 583 -26.65 1.64 -35.20
N ARG A 584 -27.08 1.41 -33.95
CA ARG A 584 -26.19 0.96 -32.88
C ARG A 584 -25.59 -0.41 -33.17
N VAL A 585 -26.39 -1.32 -33.74
CA VAL A 585 -25.90 -2.65 -34.15
C VAL A 585 -24.86 -2.52 -35.25
N ARG A 586 -25.08 -1.63 -36.23
CA ARG A 586 -24.13 -1.36 -37.30
C ARG A 586 -22.81 -0.80 -36.76
N GLN A 587 -22.88 0.15 -35.83
CA GLN A 587 -21.73 0.73 -35.15
C GLN A 587 -20.93 -0.32 -34.37
N ARG A 588 -21.59 -1.20 -33.62
CA ARG A 588 -20.95 -2.32 -32.90
C ARG A 588 -20.22 -3.27 -33.83
N LEU A 589 -20.86 -3.63 -34.94
CA LEU A 589 -20.22 -4.45 -35.96
C LEU A 589 -19.00 -3.73 -36.52
N GLU A 590 -19.08 -2.43 -36.81
CA GLU A 590 -17.93 -1.63 -37.24
C GLU A 590 -16.77 -1.65 -36.25
N TRP A 591 -17.03 -1.57 -34.95
CA TRP A 591 -15.99 -1.72 -33.93
C TRP A 591 -15.34 -3.10 -34.01
N LEU A 592 -16.11 -4.20 -33.98
CA LEU A 592 -15.57 -5.56 -34.14
C LEU A 592 -14.82 -5.77 -35.46
N ARG A 593 -15.12 -4.96 -36.48
CA ARG A 593 -14.48 -5.02 -37.79
C ARG A 593 -13.08 -4.41 -37.79
N THR A 594 -12.84 -3.37 -36.99
CA THR A 594 -11.57 -2.62 -36.88
C THR A 594 -10.66 -3.14 -35.78
N THR A 595 -11.24 -3.85 -34.81
CA THR A 595 -10.63 -4.35 -33.56
C THR A 595 -9.38 -5.22 -33.75
N SER A 596 -9.36 -6.12 -34.75
CA SER A 596 -8.27 -7.07 -34.96
C SER A 596 -7.99 -7.30 -36.45
N GLY A 597 -6.72 -7.26 -36.83
CA GLY A 597 -6.28 -7.44 -38.22
C GLY A 597 -6.57 -8.82 -38.82
N THR A 598 -7.02 -9.78 -37.99
CA THR A 598 -7.40 -11.13 -38.40
C THR A 598 -8.88 -11.39 -38.08
N TYR A 599 -9.54 -12.17 -38.94
CA TYR A 599 -10.94 -12.53 -38.74
C TYR A 599 -11.08 -13.57 -37.63
N GLN A 600 -11.78 -13.20 -36.55
CA GLN A 600 -12.15 -14.10 -35.46
C GLN A 600 -13.68 -14.30 -35.45
N PRO A 601 -14.20 -15.54 -35.47
CA PRO A 601 -15.63 -15.81 -35.48
C PRO A 601 -16.30 -15.62 -34.10
N GLY A 602 -15.59 -15.92 -33.01
CA GLY A 602 -16.11 -15.93 -31.64
C GLY A 602 -16.81 -14.64 -31.20
N PRO A 603 -16.21 -13.45 -31.40
CA PRO A 603 -16.83 -12.18 -30.99
C PRO A 603 -18.20 -11.92 -31.65
N TYR A 604 -18.43 -12.42 -32.87
CA TYR A 604 -19.71 -12.31 -33.54
C TYR A 604 -20.75 -13.28 -32.96
N ASP A 605 -20.33 -14.47 -32.52
CA ASP A 605 -21.22 -15.42 -31.86
C ASP A 605 -21.66 -14.91 -30.50
N GLN A 606 -20.75 -14.32 -29.73
CA GLN A 606 -21.05 -13.67 -28.46
C GLN A 606 -22.09 -12.55 -28.64
N LEU A 607 -21.84 -11.62 -29.56
CA LEU A 607 -22.76 -10.52 -29.83
C LEU A 607 -24.15 -11.03 -30.28
N ALA A 608 -24.20 -12.07 -31.10
CA ALA A 608 -25.45 -12.68 -31.54
C ALA A 608 -26.16 -13.48 -30.42
N ALA A 609 -25.43 -14.00 -29.43
CA ALA A 609 -26.01 -14.63 -28.26
C ALA A 609 -26.69 -13.57 -27.37
N VAL A 610 -25.99 -12.47 -27.08
CA VAL A 610 -26.53 -11.35 -26.29
C VAL A 610 -27.80 -10.77 -26.90
N PHE A 611 -27.87 -10.58 -28.22
CA PHE A 611 -29.10 -10.12 -28.86
C PHE A 611 -30.24 -11.14 -28.76
N ARG A 612 -29.97 -12.45 -28.84
CA ARG A 612 -30.99 -13.49 -28.67
C ARG A 612 -31.53 -13.55 -27.27
N GLU A 613 -30.65 -13.50 -26.27
CA GLU A 613 -31.03 -13.53 -24.85
C GLU A 613 -31.86 -12.31 -24.45
N ASN A 614 -31.62 -11.16 -25.10
CA ASN A 614 -32.44 -9.94 -24.95
C ASN A 614 -33.73 -9.93 -25.80
N GLY A 615 -34.06 -11.01 -26.52
CA GLY A 615 -35.26 -11.08 -27.37
C GLY A 615 -35.16 -10.34 -28.72
N ASN A 616 -33.99 -9.79 -29.07
CA ASN A 616 -33.74 -9.07 -30.32
C ASN A 616 -33.25 -10.01 -31.43
N GLU A 617 -34.12 -10.90 -31.90
CA GLU A 617 -33.73 -11.95 -32.83
C GLU A 617 -33.31 -11.43 -34.22
N GLU A 618 -33.93 -10.34 -34.70
CA GLU A 618 -33.54 -9.72 -35.99
C GLU A 618 -32.11 -9.16 -35.98
N HIS A 619 -31.70 -8.55 -34.86
CA HIS A 619 -30.33 -8.04 -34.69
C HIS A 619 -29.33 -9.19 -34.61
N ALA A 620 -29.67 -10.27 -33.91
CA ALA A 620 -28.83 -11.47 -33.86
C ALA A 620 -28.61 -12.08 -35.26
N VAL A 621 -29.67 -12.18 -36.06
CA VAL A 621 -29.57 -12.62 -37.46
C VAL A 621 -28.65 -11.71 -38.28
N THR A 622 -28.76 -10.39 -38.10
CA THR A 622 -27.92 -9.42 -38.80
C THR A 622 -26.44 -9.61 -38.48
N VAL A 623 -26.10 -9.84 -37.21
CA VAL A 623 -24.72 -10.14 -36.78
C VAL A 623 -24.21 -11.45 -37.40
N LEU A 624 -25.02 -12.50 -37.41
CA LEU A 624 -24.65 -13.81 -37.97
C LEU A 624 -24.48 -13.79 -39.50
N ILE A 625 -25.26 -12.97 -40.21
CA ILE A 625 -25.06 -12.71 -41.63
C ILE A 625 -23.70 -12.05 -41.87
N GLU A 626 -23.36 -11.04 -41.06
CA GLU A 626 -22.06 -10.35 -41.16
C GLU A 626 -20.89 -11.29 -40.84
N LYS A 627 -21.05 -12.18 -39.84
CA LYS A 627 -20.10 -13.26 -39.54
C LYS A 627 -19.83 -14.10 -40.79
N GLN A 628 -20.86 -14.60 -41.47
CA GLN A 628 -20.67 -15.42 -42.69
C GLN A 628 -20.05 -14.62 -43.83
N ARG A 629 -20.45 -13.36 -44.01
CA ARG A 629 -19.86 -12.47 -45.03
C ARG A 629 -18.35 -12.31 -44.84
N ARG A 630 -17.90 -12.14 -43.59
CA ARG A 630 -16.47 -12.05 -43.26
C ARG A 630 -15.74 -13.38 -43.41
N ARG A 631 -16.36 -14.50 -43.02
CA ARG A 631 -15.80 -15.83 -43.25
C ARG A 631 -15.48 -16.06 -44.73
N TYR A 632 -16.42 -15.77 -45.63
CA TYR A 632 -16.19 -15.92 -47.07
C TYR A 632 -15.12 -14.98 -47.61
N ARG A 633 -15.01 -13.75 -47.09
CA ARG A 633 -13.91 -12.83 -47.43
C ARG A 633 -12.55 -13.35 -46.97
N ALA A 634 -12.46 -13.87 -45.75
CA ALA A 634 -11.24 -14.47 -45.22
C ALA A 634 -10.84 -15.71 -46.04
N VAL A 635 -11.79 -16.60 -46.34
CA VAL A 635 -11.57 -17.76 -47.23
C VAL A 635 -11.07 -17.30 -48.60
N ALA A 636 -11.70 -16.29 -49.21
CA ALA A 636 -11.27 -15.76 -50.50
C ALA A 636 -9.83 -15.19 -50.48
N GLN A 637 -9.32 -14.73 -49.33
CA GLN A 637 -7.93 -14.28 -49.21
C GLN A 637 -6.95 -15.46 -49.13
N THR A 638 -7.36 -16.60 -48.52
CA THR A 638 -6.53 -17.81 -48.38
C THR A 638 -6.43 -18.65 -49.66
N VAL A 639 -7.41 -18.57 -50.56
CA VAL A 639 -7.46 -19.40 -51.79
C VAL A 639 -6.65 -18.76 -52.94
N ARG A 640 -6.16 -19.61 -53.86
CA ARG A 640 -5.45 -19.22 -55.09
C ARG A 640 -6.21 -18.14 -55.90
N PRO A 641 -5.50 -17.21 -56.58
CA PRO A 641 -6.09 -16.06 -57.29
C PRO A 641 -7.30 -16.36 -58.20
N PRO A 642 -7.30 -17.38 -59.09
CA PRO A 642 -8.43 -17.61 -59.99
C PRO A 642 -9.71 -18.03 -59.26
N LEU A 643 -9.59 -18.75 -58.15
CA LEU A 643 -10.74 -19.24 -57.37
C LEU A 643 -11.32 -18.17 -56.43
N ARG A 644 -10.63 -17.04 -56.23
CA ARG A 644 -11.12 -15.94 -55.38
C ARG A 644 -12.41 -15.34 -55.92
N ALA A 645 -12.53 -15.22 -57.24
CA ALA A 645 -13.73 -14.73 -57.90
C ALA A 645 -14.90 -15.67 -57.65
N THR A 646 -14.69 -16.98 -57.78
CA THR A 646 -15.71 -18.01 -57.54
C THR A 646 -16.25 -17.94 -56.11
N VAL A 647 -15.37 -17.82 -55.10
CA VAL A 647 -15.78 -17.69 -53.69
C VAL A 647 -16.61 -16.41 -53.46
N ARG A 648 -16.22 -15.30 -54.08
CA ARG A 648 -16.96 -14.03 -53.98
C ARG A 648 -18.32 -14.09 -54.66
N VAL A 649 -18.40 -14.68 -55.87
CA VAL A 649 -19.66 -14.88 -56.60
C VAL A 649 -20.58 -15.81 -55.81
N TRP A 650 -20.05 -16.89 -55.27
CA TRP A 650 -20.82 -17.80 -54.41
C TRP A 650 -21.36 -17.11 -53.17
N SER A 651 -20.52 -16.32 -52.49
CA SER A 651 -20.94 -15.50 -51.35
C SER A 651 -22.02 -14.47 -51.73
N LEU A 652 -21.92 -13.87 -52.92
CA LEU A 652 -22.91 -12.93 -53.43
C LEU A 652 -24.24 -13.63 -53.72
N LEU A 653 -24.22 -14.77 -54.40
CA LEU A 653 -25.40 -15.58 -54.68
C LEU A 653 -26.12 -15.95 -53.39
N GLN A 654 -25.41 -16.49 -52.39
CA GLN A 654 -26.00 -16.86 -51.10
C GLN A 654 -26.56 -15.65 -50.32
N LEU A 655 -25.95 -14.47 -50.46
CA LEU A 655 -26.42 -13.25 -49.81
C LEU A 655 -27.75 -12.75 -50.43
N ILE A 656 -27.82 -12.77 -51.76
CA ILE A 656 -28.98 -12.29 -52.55
C ILE A 656 -30.17 -13.23 -52.42
N THR A 657 -29.95 -14.55 -52.55
CA THR A 657 -31.05 -15.52 -52.59
C THR A 657 -31.62 -15.80 -51.21
N VAL A 658 -30.79 -16.11 -50.21
CA VAL A 658 -31.25 -16.61 -48.89
C VAL A 658 -30.55 -15.97 -47.69
N SER A 659 -29.72 -14.95 -47.89
CA SER A 659 -28.91 -14.34 -46.83
C SER A 659 -28.14 -15.36 -45.99
N TYR A 660 -27.39 -16.25 -46.65
CA TYR A 660 -26.67 -17.37 -46.02
C TYR A 660 -27.56 -18.38 -45.26
N GLY A 661 -28.84 -18.41 -45.57
CA GLY A 661 -29.83 -19.29 -44.95
C GLY A 661 -30.48 -18.73 -43.69
N TYR A 662 -30.25 -17.45 -43.36
CA TYR A 662 -30.90 -16.79 -42.22
C TYR A 662 -32.23 -16.10 -42.56
N ARG A 663 -32.55 -15.91 -43.85
CA ARG A 663 -33.82 -15.32 -44.30
C ARG A 663 -34.46 -16.17 -45.42
N PRO A 664 -35.03 -17.34 -45.10
CA PRO A 664 -35.59 -18.26 -46.10
C PRO A 664 -36.73 -17.66 -46.92
N GLY A 665 -37.49 -16.69 -46.37
CA GLY A 665 -38.56 -16.00 -47.09
C GLY A 665 -38.12 -15.28 -48.38
N ARG A 666 -36.83 -14.93 -48.52
CA ARG A 666 -36.30 -14.36 -49.77
C ARG A 666 -36.32 -15.36 -50.92
N ALA A 667 -36.15 -16.65 -50.65
CA ALA A 667 -36.26 -17.66 -51.70
C ALA A 667 -37.68 -17.73 -52.27
N LEU A 668 -38.71 -17.54 -51.45
CA LEU A 668 -40.10 -17.44 -51.93
C LEU A 668 -40.29 -16.21 -52.83
N MET A 669 -39.72 -15.06 -52.47
CA MET A 669 -39.74 -13.87 -53.34
C MET A 669 -39.04 -14.13 -54.68
N TRP A 670 -37.90 -14.81 -54.67
CA TRP A 670 -37.20 -15.17 -55.92
C TRP A 670 -38.01 -16.17 -56.75
N LEU A 671 -38.66 -17.16 -56.12
CA LEU A 671 -39.58 -18.07 -56.80
C LEU A 671 -40.71 -17.29 -57.47
N LEU A 672 -41.35 -16.37 -56.76
CA LEU A 672 -42.40 -15.52 -57.33
C LEU A 672 -41.89 -14.63 -58.46
N LEU A 673 -40.68 -14.09 -58.34
CA LEU A 673 -40.06 -13.24 -59.37
C LEU A 673 -39.70 -14.04 -60.63
N PHE A 674 -39.17 -15.26 -60.49
CA PHE A 674 -38.94 -16.15 -61.62
C PHE A 674 -40.25 -16.64 -62.25
N ALA A 675 -41.28 -16.92 -61.44
CA ALA A 675 -42.60 -17.28 -61.94
C ALA A 675 -43.24 -16.13 -62.75
N ALA A 676 -43.17 -14.89 -62.24
CA ALA A 676 -43.65 -13.71 -62.95
C ALA A 676 -42.86 -13.44 -64.25
N GLY A 677 -41.52 -13.53 -64.18
CA GLY A 677 -40.65 -13.31 -65.34
C GLY A 677 -40.81 -14.37 -66.43
N GLY A 678 -40.90 -15.65 -66.04
CA GLY A 678 -41.19 -16.74 -66.96
C GLY A 678 -42.57 -16.60 -67.59
N THR A 679 -43.61 -16.30 -66.78
CA THR A 679 -44.97 -16.07 -67.28
C THR A 679 -44.98 -14.94 -68.31
N ALA A 680 -44.31 -13.83 -68.03
CA ALA A 680 -44.22 -12.70 -68.95
C ALA A 680 -43.50 -13.10 -70.26
N TRP A 681 -42.41 -13.86 -70.18
CA TRP A 681 -41.71 -14.37 -71.37
C TRP A 681 -42.61 -15.26 -72.23
N PHE A 682 -43.25 -16.24 -71.61
CA PHE A 682 -44.11 -17.22 -72.28
C PHE A 682 -45.47 -16.65 -72.70
N SER A 683 -45.91 -15.53 -72.14
CA SER A 683 -47.05 -14.76 -72.69
C SER A 683 -46.70 -14.02 -73.98
N LEU A 684 -45.42 -13.70 -74.19
CA LEU A 684 -44.94 -13.03 -75.40
C LEU A 684 -44.42 -14.03 -76.45
N HIS A 685 -44.11 -15.27 -76.04
CA HIS A 685 -43.57 -16.34 -76.88
C HIS A 685 -44.34 -17.64 -76.60
N GLU A 686 -45.51 -17.77 -77.22
CA GLU A 686 -46.33 -18.98 -77.16
C GLU A 686 -45.57 -20.19 -77.72
N LEU A 687 -45.69 -21.33 -77.05
CA LEU A 687 -44.98 -22.55 -77.41
C LEU A 687 -45.88 -23.44 -78.28
N GLU A 688 -45.25 -24.19 -79.19
CA GLU A 688 -45.97 -25.17 -80.01
C GLU A 688 -46.23 -26.46 -79.20
N PRO A 689 -47.42 -27.06 -79.31
CA PRO A 689 -47.71 -28.33 -78.66
C PRO A 689 -46.84 -29.46 -79.23
N LEU A 690 -46.39 -30.38 -78.36
CA LEU A 690 -45.56 -31.53 -78.74
C LEU A 690 -46.35 -32.60 -79.52
N ASN A 691 -47.65 -32.70 -79.27
CA ASN A 691 -48.56 -33.67 -79.88
C ASN A 691 -49.89 -32.96 -80.21
N GLU A 692 -50.23 -32.85 -81.50
CA GLU A 692 -51.43 -32.11 -81.95
C GLU A 692 -52.75 -32.85 -81.65
N GLU A 693 -52.70 -34.14 -81.31
CA GLU A 693 -53.88 -34.98 -81.04
C GLU A 693 -54.49 -34.76 -79.63
N ASP A 694 -53.77 -34.12 -78.69
CA ASP A 694 -54.14 -34.03 -77.27
C ASP A 694 -54.92 -32.75 -76.87
N ASP A 695 -55.16 -31.81 -77.80
CA ASP A 695 -55.84 -30.49 -77.61
C ASP A 695 -55.45 -29.74 -76.30
N PRO A 696 -54.16 -29.46 -76.05
CA PRO A 696 -53.73 -28.84 -74.81
C PRO A 696 -54.07 -27.33 -74.78
N VAL A 697 -54.66 -26.86 -73.67
CA VAL A 697 -54.95 -25.44 -73.46
C VAL A 697 -53.69 -24.70 -73.00
N TRP A 698 -53.20 -23.76 -73.81
CA TRP A 698 -52.02 -22.97 -73.47
C TRP A 698 -52.29 -22.08 -72.25
N ASN A 699 -51.47 -22.27 -71.21
CA ASN A 699 -51.46 -21.40 -70.04
C ASN A 699 -49.99 -21.11 -69.64
N PRO A 700 -49.49 -19.89 -69.90
CA PRO A 700 -48.09 -19.55 -69.65
C PRO A 700 -47.75 -19.57 -68.15
N VAL A 701 -48.72 -19.35 -67.26
CA VAL A 701 -48.52 -19.42 -65.80
C VAL A 701 -48.29 -20.87 -65.38
N LEU A 702 -49.19 -21.78 -65.78
CA LEU A 702 -49.09 -23.19 -65.41
C LEU A 702 -47.81 -23.81 -65.94
N TYR A 703 -47.46 -23.54 -67.21
CA TYR A 703 -46.18 -24.00 -67.77
C TYR A 703 -44.97 -23.45 -66.98
N THR A 704 -44.95 -22.16 -66.64
CA THR A 704 -43.82 -21.58 -65.89
C THR A 704 -43.68 -22.18 -64.50
N VAL A 705 -44.80 -22.37 -63.79
CA VAL A 705 -44.81 -22.92 -62.43
C VAL A 705 -44.36 -24.38 -62.43
N ASP A 706 -44.78 -25.16 -63.44
CA ASP A 706 -44.40 -26.56 -63.62
C ASP A 706 -42.88 -26.71 -63.83
N GLN A 707 -42.27 -25.80 -64.58
CA GLN A 707 -40.82 -25.79 -64.78
C GLN A 707 -40.03 -25.32 -63.54
N LEU A 708 -40.65 -24.51 -62.66
CA LEU A 708 -39.99 -23.90 -61.50
C LEU A 708 -40.09 -24.77 -60.23
N LEU A 709 -41.12 -25.60 -60.09
CA LEU A 709 -41.38 -26.40 -58.89
C LEU A 709 -40.95 -27.86 -59.11
N PRO A 710 -39.73 -28.26 -58.71
CA PRO A 710 -39.17 -29.57 -59.06
C PRO A 710 -39.89 -30.79 -58.47
N ILE A 711 -40.78 -30.58 -57.50
CA ILE A 711 -41.48 -31.66 -56.76
C ILE A 711 -42.93 -31.81 -57.25
N ILE A 712 -43.52 -30.76 -57.82
CA ILE A 712 -44.93 -30.72 -58.20
C ILE A 712 -44.98 -30.70 -59.72
N ASN A 713 -45.53 -31.77 -60.32
CA ASN A 713 -45.80 -31.83 -61.75
C ASN A 713 -47.28 -31.49 -62.01
N LEU A 714 -47.52 -30.44 -62.80
CA LEU A 714 -48.84 -29.95 -63.21
C LEU A 714 -49.26 -30.45 -64.60
N GLY A 715 -48.41 -31.22 -65.27
CA GLY A 715 -48.65 -31.88 -66.55
C GLY A 715 -48.42 -31.00 -67.79
N HIS A 716 -47.97 -29.76 -67.64
CA HIS A 716 -47.69 -28.84 -68.75
C HIS A 716 -46.27 -29.02 -69.30
N ASP A 717 -45.29 -29.46 -68.51
CA ASP A 717 -43.89 -29.60 -68.91
C ASP A 717 -43.66 -30.52 -70.14
N VAL A 718 -44.45 -31.58 -70.26
CA VAL A 718 -44.40 -32.57 -71.35
C VAL A 718 -45.27 -32.22 -72.56
N MET A 719 -46.12 -31.19 -72.47
CA MET A 719 -47.08 -30.85 -73.52
C MET A 719 -46.55 -29.83 -74.54
N TRP A 720 -45.49 -29.08 -74.22
CA TRP A 720 -45.06 -27.92 -75.01
C TRP A 720 -43.60 -27.97 -75.41
N ARG A 721 -43.31 -27.65 -76.67
CA ARG A 721 -41.95 -27.67 -77.23
C ARG A 721 -41.26 -26.33 -77.06
N ALA A 722 -40.32 -26.25 -76.12
CA ALA A 722 -39.45 -25.08 -75.97
C ALA A 722 -38.28 -25.10 -76.98
N ALA A 723 -38.30 -24.23 -77.99
CA ALA A 723 -37.23 -24.06 -78.97
C ALA A 723 -36.58 -22.67 -78.90
N GLY A 724 -35.33 -22.55 -79.38
CA GLY A 724 -34.62 -21.26 -79.45
C GLY A 724 -34.37 -20.62 -78.09
N GLY A 725 -34.72 -19.33 -77.94
CA GLY A 725 -34.55 -18.59 -76.68
C GLY A 725 -35.35 -19.16 -75.51
N SER A 726 -36.54 -19.71 -75.78
CA SER A 726 -37.43 -20.32 -74.78
C SER A 726 -36.85 -21.59 -74.14
N GLN A 727 -35.97 -22.32 -74.84
CA GLN A 727 -35.27 -23.49 -74.30
C GLN A 727 -34.31 -23.09 -73.17
N TRP A 728 -33.56 -22.00 -73.37
CA TRP A 728 -32.64 -21.48 -72.36
C TRP A 728 -33.38 -20.92 -71.14
N ILE A 729 -34.49 -20.20 -71.35
CA ILE A 729 -35.36 -19.72 -70.26
C ILE A 729 -35.88 -20.90 -69.43
N THR A 730 -36.39 -21.95 -70.08
CA THR A 730 -36.89 -23.16 -69.41
C THR A 730 -35.78 -23.82 -68.57
N THR A 731 -34.58 -23.96 -69.13
CA THR A 731 -33.42 -24.53 -68.41
C THR A 731 -33.04 -23.69 -67.18
N VAL A 732 -33.06 -22.35 -67.30
CA VAL A 732 -32.78 -21.44 -66.17
C VAL A 732 -33.85 -21.57 -65.09
N LEU A 733 -35.14 -21.68 -65.45
CA LEU A 733 -36.23 -21.86 -64.50
C LEU A 733 -36.09 -23.17 -63.72
N ILE A 734 -35.82 -24.30 -64.40
CA ILE A 734 -35.60 -25.60 -63.76
C ILE A 734 -34.41 -25.52 -62.79
N ALA A 735 -33.28 -24.98 -63.24
CA ALA A 735 -32.08 -24.85 -62.41
C ALA A 735 -32.32 -23.94 -61.19
N ALA A 736 -32.99 -22.81 -61.38
CA ALA A 736 -33.36 -21.90 -60.30
C ALA A 736 -34.32 -22.57 -59.31
N GLY A 737 -35.30 -23.33 -59.81
CA GLY A 737 -36.26 -24.11 -59.04
C GLY A 737 -35.59 -25.09 -58.07
N TRP A 738 -34.67 -25.92 -58.58
CA TRP A 738 -33.91 -26.85 -57.75
C TRP A 738 -33.04 -26.16 -56.68
N VAL A 739 -32.35 -25.07 -57.04
CA VAL A 739 -31.51 -24.33 -56.10
C VAL A 739 -32.35 -23.63 -55.01
N LEU A 740 -33.48 -23.02 -55.37
CA LEU A 740 -34.35 -22.34 -54.43
C LEU A 740 -35.12 -23.33 -53.54
N ALA A 741 -35.65 -24.42 -54.09
CA ALA A 741 -36.37 -25.44 -53.33
C ALA A 741 -35.46 -26.10 -52.27
N THR A 742 -34.23 -26.46 -52.65
CA THR A 742 -33.25 -27.06 -51.71
C THR A 742 -32.85 -26.09 -50.60
N THR A 743 -32.72 -24.80 -50.90
CA THR A 743 -32.40 -23.78 -49.88
C THR A 743 -33.56 -23.47 -48.95
N VAL A 744 -34.81 -23.45 -49.45
CA VAL A 744 -36.02 -23.34 -48.62
C VAL A 744 -36.13 -24.55 -47.68
N ALA A 745 -35.97 -25.77 -48.19
CA ALA A 745 -36.01 -26.99 -47.40
C ALA A 745 -34.94 -26.98 -46.30
N ALA A 746 -33.70 -26.59 -46.62
CA ALA A 746 -32.62 -26.44 -45.64
C ALA A 746 -32.91 -25.35 -44.60
N GLY A 747 -33.55 -24.24 -45.01
CA GLY A 747 -33.98 -23.15 -44.13
C GLY A 747 -35.05 -23.58 -43.14
N ILE A 748 -36.11 -24.26 -43.61
CA ILE A 748 -37.21 -24.79 -42.79
C ILE A 748 -36.68 -25.85 -41.81
N THR A 749 -35.78 -26.73 -42.27
CA THR A 749 -35.17 -27.74 -41.39
C THR A 749 -34.34 -27.10 -40.27
N ARG A 750 -33.70 -25.96 -40.53
CA ARG A 750 -32.98 -25.18 -39.51
C ARG A 750 -33.90 -24.45 -38.54
N SER A 751 -35.03 -23.90 -38.99
CA SER A 751 -35.99 -23.25 -38.09
C SER A 751 -36.64 -24.27 -37.15
N LEU A 752 -36.99 -25.45 -37.66
CA LEU A 752 -37.59 -26.53 -36.85
C LEU A 752 -36.63 -27.12 -35.82
N ARG A 753 -35.32 -27.12 -36.08
CA ARG A 753 -34.31 -27.52 -35.09
C ARG A 753 -34.06 -26.47 -34.00
N ARG A 754 -34.60 -25.26 -34.14
CA ARG A 754 -34.39 -24.14 -33.21
C ARG A 754 -35.42 -24.10 -32.08
N GLU A 755 -36.52 -24.85 -32.20
CA GLU A 755 -37.61 -24.97 -31.22
C GLU A 755 -37.50 -26.21 -30.32
N ARG A 756 -36.41 -26.98 -30.41
CA ARG A 756 -36.04 -28.07 -29.49
C ARG A 756 -34.72 -27.75 -28.85
#